data_AF-A0A401FQE4-F1
#
_entry.id   AF-A0A401FQE4-F1
#
_cell.length_a   1.000
_cell.length_b   1.000
_cell.length_c   1.000
_cell.angle_alpha   90.00
_cell.angle_beta   90.00
_cell.angle_gamma   90.00
#
_symmetry.space_group_name_H-M   'P 1'
#
loop_
_entity.id
_entity.type
_entity.pdbx_description
1 polymer ?
#
loop_
_entity_poly.entity_id
_entity_poly.type
_entity_poly.pdbx_seq_one_letter_code
_entity_poly.pdbx_strand_id
1 'polypeptide(L)'
;MPSSPVNEIIRGYIEEVRTYIPSLTGGLETLKKSPGQHDVLEELHRLVHTIKGASLMVGIPGLSHIALQMETFLSDILGKKMNLTPAAIQVMARTVDRFGAYCDGLTGPGVRPRDMLRSTVLEYRRLRGLPETEDGDALQSVITGIPETEGGSDLATAGEMTEEVPEVPDEEMQSPSPAETASRVTMIPPEMPDILPELLESFYEEAKEHLEDLDGLFNALETRITAPGNISPEVKEILRRIRRAVHTLKGAAAVIGLSNVSAWGHTMEDFLDWLYEEAQKISPDTVALLMESGDLLTRIISSPADPQSTRSGELKKRYEEIMGETAPPAPEPAVCPPLSGERALSAPLPDPDIFARHSQTLRVGTERVDDLVNLAGELIIVASAFDQQVSAFTDSLNELDMARNRIRDVARNMEVNYEVKALEGLRGDGIAPAPPPEAPAEESEFEDFDTLELDRYSELSLIIRTLNESAIDVGAIYSRLTNLHSDVEGHFNRQRVLLSELQDKMMQVRMLPMSTLSNRLRRTVREVSKRLGKKIRLTIVGEEIELDRMIWDKLTDPLMHLLRNAADHGIEPPETRREKGKPPMATLTLSASREGNQVVIRVSDDGAGLDYKTIRRKAMKAGFLDKSTKTSEKELAPLIFKPGFSTRDTISEVSGRGVGMDVVRENIHELKGTVRVASRPDRGTQFTIRIPLTLAAVRALLFTVGERPFAVALTEVREILRIEPENRIPHPRRAIRVGNEILRVRSLKQILGMGRDGDGASAIPLHAIVLVLETDGNREAFEIDGLIGQREIVIKSTGTHLRYVRGISGVTIIGDGSVVPILNIPELTGDADRLSAGAEDHFETPEAAISPERPLSIMIVDDSVSIRQVVSRLIEEQGWEALTAKDGIDALEKLRDSTPGLILLDIEMPRMNGYEFLSAMRSDPEYRDIPVIMLTSRATAKHREKALSLGASGFMVKPYNENEFINLILTLTE
;
A
#
# COMPACT_ATOMS: atom_id res chain seq x y z
N MET A 1 58.25 -20.02 16.96
CA MET A 1 57.61 -18.87 16.28
C MET A 1 56.22 -19.33 15.89
N PRO A 2 55.14 -18.83 16.50
CA PRO A 2 53.80 -19.17 16.07
C PRO A 2 53.52 -18.49 14.72
N SER A 3 52.95 -19.23 13.78
CA SER A 3 52.49 -18.74 12.47
C SER A 3 51.42 -17.65 12.67
N SER A 4 51.53 -16.53 11.95
CA SER A 4 50.46 -15.52 11.90
C SER A 4 49.15 -16.17 11.39
N PRO A 5 47.96 -15.84 11.94
CA PRO A 5 46.67 -16.40 11.52
C PRO A 5 46.39 -16.21 10.02
N VAL A 6 46.93 -15.16 9.40
CA VAL A 6 46.85 -14.90 7.95
C VAL A 6 47.50 -16.04 7.13
N ASN A 7 48.58 -16.63 7.64
CA ASN A 7 49.26 -17.75 6.97
C ASN A 7 48.48 -19.08 7.08
N GLU A 8 47.61 -19.26 8.06
CA GLU A 8 46.75 -20.46 8.17
C GLU A 8 45.57 -20.39 7.18
N ILE A 9 44.96 -19.21 7.02
CA ILE A 9 43.89 -18.98 6.04
C ILE A 9 44.40 -19.20 4.61
N ILE A 10 45.57 -18.63 4.27
CA ILE A 10 46.20 -18.82 2.96
C ILE A 10 46.55 -20.29 2.71
N ARG A 11 47.00 -21.04 3.75
CA ARG A 11 47.30 -22.48 3.62
C ARG A 11 46.04 -23.31 3.37
N GLY A 12 44.97 -23.07 4.13
CA GLY A 12 43.69 -23.76 3.93
C GLY A 12 43.13 -23.51 2.52
N TYR A 13 43.22 -22.25 2.06
CA TYR A 13 42.84 -21.89 0.70
C TYR A 13 43.69 -22.59 -0.38
N ILE A 14 45.01 -22.67 -0.19
CA ILE A 14 45.90 -23.38 -1.13
C ILE A 14 45.55 -24.88 -1.19
N GLU A 15 45.22 -25.50 -0.06
CA GLU A 15 44.76 -26.90 -0.03
C GLU A 15 43.44 -27.06 -0.79
N GLU A 16 42.49 -26.13 -0.61
CA GLU A 16 41.23 -26.13 -1.32
C GLU A 16 41.41 -25.99 -2.85
N VAL A 17 42.18 -25.01 -3.33
CA VAL A 17 42.45 -24.83 -4.76
C VAL A 17 43.13 -26.07 -5.35
N ARG A 18 44.03 -26.71 -4.59
CA ARG A 18 44.67 -27.97 -5.01
C ARG A 18 43.67 -29.13 -5.17
N THR A 19 42.56 -29.15 -4.44
CA THR A 19 41.49 -30.15 -4.67
C THR A 19 40.73 -29.92 -5.97
N TYR A 20 40.67 -28.67 -6.45
CA TYR A 20 39.98 -28.32 -7.70
C TYR A 20 40.83 -28.60 -8.95
N ILE A 21 42.16 -28.53 -8.87
CA ILE A 21 43.07 -28.73 -10.01
C ILE A 21 42.84 -30.09 -10.72
N PRO A 22 42.76 -31.25 -10.02
CA PRO A 22 42.48 -32.53 -10.68
C PRO A 22 41.14 -32.54 -11.45
N SER A 23 40.10 -31.94 -10.89
CA SER A 23 38.78 -31.83 -11.51
C SER A 23 38.81 -30.93 -12.75
N LEU A 24 39.53 -29.80 -12.68
CA LEU A 24 39.74 -28.91 -13.82
C LEU A 24 40.51 -29.61 -14.96
N THR A 25 41.60 -30.31 -14.64
CA THR A 25 42.40 -31.05 -15.63
C THR A 25 41.59 -32.18 -16.27
N GLY A 26 40.84 -32.95 -15.47
CA GLY A 26 39.97 -34.02 -15.97
C GLY A 26 38.85 -33.51 -16.88
N GLY A 27 38.25 -32.36 -16.53
CA GLY A 27 37.26 -31.69 -17.37
C GLY A 27 37.84 -31.23 -18.71
N LEU A 28 39.04 -30.64 -18.71
CA LEU A 28 39.74 -30.22 -19.93
C LEU A 28 40.14 -31.40 -20.83
N GLU A 29 40.58 -32.52 -20.27
CA GLU A 29 40.85 -33.75 -21.04
C GLU A 29 39.58 -34.33 -21.67
N THR A 30 38.46 -34.24 -20.96
CA THR A 30 37.15 -34.68 -21.45
C THR A 30 36.69 -33.80 -22.61
N LEU A 31 36.83 -32.48 -22.50
CA LEU A 31 36.55 -31.54 -23.59
C LEU A 31 37.47 -31.71 -24.80
N LYS A 32 38.73 -32.15 -24.60
CA LYS A 32 39.63 -32.49 -25.71
C LYS A 32 39.15 -33.68 -26.52
N LYS A 33 38.52 -34.68 -25.87
CA LYS A 33 37.94 -35.87 -26.51
C LYS A 33 36.54 -35.60 -27.06
N SER A 34 35.77 -34.71 -26.43
CA SER A 34 34.37 -34.42 -26.76
C SER A 34 34.06 -32.93 -26.56
N PRO A 35 34.30 -32.08 -27.58
CA PRO A 35 34.23 -30.61 -27.45
C PRO A 35 32.81 -30.04 -27.23
N GLY A 36 31.77 -30.87 -27.32
CA GLY A 36 30.35 -30.46 -27.28
C GLY A 36 29.62 -30.77 -25.97
N GLN A 37 30.32 -31.22 -24.92
CA GLN A 37 29.68 -31.49 -23.63
C GLN A 37 29.49 -30.19 -22.84
N HIS A 38 28.26 -29.68 -22.83
CA HIS A 38 27.91 -28.42 -22.17
C HIS A 38 28.09 -28.50 -20.65
N ASP A 39 27.66 -29.60 -20.04
CA ASP A 39 27.74 -29.84 -18.60
C ASP A 39 29.18 -29.74 -18.07
N VAL A 40 30.16 -30.20 -18.85
CA VAL A 40 31.58 -30.13 -18.48
C VAL A 40 32.11 -28.69 -18.58
N LEU A 41 31.64 -27.89 -19.54
CA LEU A 41 32.00 -26.48 -19.64
C LEU A 41 31.41 -25.66 -18.48
N GLU A 42 30.17 -25.93 -18.08
CA GLU A 42 29.54 -25.28 -16.92
C GLU A 42 30.26 -25.64 -15.61
N GLU A 43 30.63 -26.90 -15.44
CA GLU A 43 31.41 -27.37 -14.29
C GLU A 43 32.78 -26.67 -14.19
N LEU A 44 33.52 -26.59 -15.31
CA LEU A 44 34.78 -25.87 -15.36
C LEU A 44 34.60 -24.37 -15.04
N HIS A 45 33.55 -23.75 -15.60
CA HIS A 45 33.25 -22.34 -15.33
C HIS A 45 32.95 -22.12 -13.84
N ARG A 46 32.16 -22.99 -13.21
CA ARG A 46 31.84 -22.91 -11.78
C ARG A 46 33.10 -23.02 -10.92
N LEU A 47 33.96 -24.01 -11.18
CA LEU A 47 35.20 -24.20 -10.42
C LEU A 47 36.16 -23.00 -10.55
N VAL A 48 36.32 -22.44 -11.76
CA VAL A 48 37.17 -21.25 -11.96
C VAL A 48 36.56 -20.01 -11.31
N HIS A 49 35.23 -19.85 -11.35
CA HIS A 49 34.52 -18.78 -10.65
C HIS A 49 34.75 -18.82 -9.13
N THR A 50 34.68 -20.01 -8.54
CA THR A 50 34.98 -20.23 -7.12
C THR A 50 36.43 -19.87 -6.80
N ILE A 51 37.41 -20.30 -7.62
CA ILE A 51 38.83 -19.95 -7.42
C ILE A 51 39.04 -18.43 -7.45
N LYS A 52 38.46 -17.72 -8.44
CA LYS A 52 38.55 -16.26 -8.54
C LYS A 52 37.99 -15.57 -7.29
N GLY A 53 36.77 -15.93 -6.89
CA GLY A 53 36.08 -15.30 -5.75
C GLY A 53 36.85 -15.49 -4.45
N ALA A 54 37.29 -16.72 -4.19
CA ALA A 54 38.05 -17.05 -2.98
C ALA A 54 39.47 -16.44 -2.97
N SER A 55 40.14 -16.31 -4.13
CA SER A 55 41.45 -15.65 -4.24
C SER A 55 41.41 -14.18 -3.80
N LEU A 56 40.37 -13.43 -4.18
CA LEU A 56 40.18 -12.02 -3.78
C LEU A 56 39.93 -11.89 -2.28
N MET A 57 39.08 -12.74 -1.71
CA MET A 57 38.76 -12.73 -0.28
C MET A 57 39.96 -13.06 0.61
N VAL A 58 40.87 -13.91 0.13
CA VAL A 58 42.10 -14.31 0.85
C VAL A 58 43.26 -13.31 0.63
N GLY A 59 43.07 -12.27 -0.20
CA GLY A 59 44.08 -11.25 -0.46
C GLY A 59 45.18 -11.69 -1.43
N ILE A 60 44.86 -12.55 -2.39
CA ILE A 60 45.76 -13.03 -3.46
C ILE A 60 45.23 -12.51 -4.81
N PRO A 61 45.30 -11.19 -5.07
CA PRO A 61 44.68 -10.59 -6.24
C PRO A 61 45.28 -11.11 -7.55
N GLY A 62 46.58 -11.44 -7.58
CA GLY A 62 47.21 -11.99 -8.77
C GLY A 62 46.61 -13.32 -9.25
N LEU A 63 46.28 -14.24 -8.34
CA LEU A 63 45.63 -15.51 -8.71
C LEU A 63 44.19 -15.29 -9.19
N SER A 64 43.47 -14.37 -8.55
CA SER A 64 42.12 -13.98 -8.97
C SER A 64 42.09 -13.44 -10.41
N HIS A 65 43.02 -12.55 -10.76
CA HIS A 65 43.07 -11.99 -12.11
C HIS A 65 43.44 -13.03 -13.17
N ILE A 66 44.26 -14.03 -12.85
CA ILE A 66 44.53 -15.16 -13.76
C ILE A 66 43.24 -15.99 -13.94
N ALA A 67 42.50 -16.27 -12.86
CA ALA A 67 41.24 -17.00 -12.92
C ALA A 67 40.16 -16.26 -13.72
N LEU A 68 40.07 -14.94 -13.57
CA LEU A 68 39.17 -14.08 -14.33
C LEU A 68 39.37 -14.20 -15.85
N GLN A 69 40.62 -14.33 -16.33
CA GLN A 69 40.88 -14.48 -17.76
C GLN A 69 40.29 -15.79 -18.30
N MET A 70 40.48 -16.90 -17.58
CA MET A 70 39.94 -18.20 -17.97
C MET A 70 38.42 -18.24 -17.85
N GLU A 71 37.85 -17.67 -16.78
CA GLU A 71 36.41 -17.59 -16.58
C GLU A 71 35.73 -16.81 -17.70
N THR A 72 36.19 -15.59 -18.00
CA THR A 72 35.59 -14.75 -19.04
C THR A 72 35.62 -15.48 -20.39
N PHE A 73 36.70 -16.21 -20.67
CA PHE A 73 36.81 -17.01 -21.89
C PHE A 73 35.84 -18.20 -21.91
N LEU A 74 35.64 -18.89 -20.78
CA LEU A 74 34.63 -19.94 -20.64
C LEU A 74 33.20 -19.39 -20.79
N SER A 75 32.91 -18.20 -20.24
CA SER A 75 31.62 -17.53 -20.41
C SER A 75 31.34 -17.21 -21.89
N ASP A 76 32.35 -16.79 -22.66
CA ASP A 76 32.20 -16.53 -24.10
C ASP A 76 31.89 -17.80 -24.89
N ILE A 77 32.46 -18.95 -24.49
CA ILE A 77 32.17 -20.24 -25.11
C ILE A 77 30.75 -20.72 -24.75
N LEU A 78 30.37 -20.64 -23.46
CA LEU A 78 29.01 -20.97 -23.01
C LEU A 78 27.95 -20.09 -23.68
N GLY A 79 28.25 -18.80 -23.86
CA GLY A 79 27.42 -17.84 -24.59
C GLY A 79 27.44 -18.00 -26.12
N LYS A 80 28.10 -19.03 -26.67
CA LYS A 80 28.26 -19.31 -28.10
C LYS A 80 28.89 -18.16 -28.91
N LYS A 81 29.60 -17.24 -28.25
CA LYS A 81 30.32 -16.13 -28.90
C LYS A 81 31.62 -16.62 -29.54
N MET A 82 32.19 -17.70 -29.02
CA MET A 82 33.39 -18.36 -29.54
C MET A 82 33.23 -19.89 -29.54
N ASN A 83 33.88 -20.54 -30.50
CA ASN A 83 33.92 -22.00 -30.57
C ASN A 83 35.13 -22.54 -29.80
N LEU A 84 34.94 -23.68 -29.13
CA LEU A 84 36.02 -24.36 -28.43
C LEU A 84 37.00 -24.97 -29.45
N THR A 85 38.21 -24.41 -29.52
CA THR A 85 39.29 -24.92 -30.39
C THR A 85 40.32 -25.74 -29.59
N PRO A 86 41.06 -26.67 -30.23
CA PRO A 86 42.14 -27.40 -29.55
C PRO A 86 43.22 -26.47 -28.97
N ALA A 87 43.48 -25.33 -29.62
CA ALA A 87 44.40 -24.31 -29.12
C ALA A 87 43.86 -23.64 -27.84
N ALA A 88 42.55 -23.40 -27.76
CA ALA A 88 41.89 -22.86 -26.57
C ALA A 88 41.99 -23.81 -25.37
N ILE A 89 41.79 -25.11 -25.59
CA ILE A 89 41.93 -26.14 -24.54
C ILE A 89 43.39 -26.17 -24.01
N GLN A 90 44.39 -26.02 -24.88
CA GLN A 90 45.79 -25.96 -24.45
C GLN A 90 46.13 -24.72 -23.62
N VAL A 91 45.59 -23.55 -23.96
CA VAL A 91 45.78 -22.32 -23.16
C VAL A 91 45.11 -22.47 -21.79
N MET A 92 43.89 -23.04 -21.75
CA MET A 92 43.21 -23.34 -20.49
C MET A 92 43.99 -24.33 -19.62
N ALA A 93 44.54 -25.39 -20.21
CA ALA A 93 45.39 -26.35 -19.49
C ALA A 93 46.63 -25.68 -18.88
N ARG A 94 47.34 -24.85 -19.65
CA ARG A 94 48.46 -24.05 -19.12
C ARG A 94 48.04 -23.07 -18.03
N THR A 95 46.81 -22.58 -18.07
CA THR A 95 46.28 -21.67 -17.03
C THR A 95 45.98 -22.43 -15.74
N VAL A 96 45.47 -23.67 -15.83
CA VAL A 96 45.34 -24.57 -14.67
C VAL A 96 46.72 -24.93 -14.09
N ASP A 97 47.72 -25.19 -14.94
CA ASP A 97 49.10 -25.40 -14.48
C ASP A 97 49.65 -24.16 -13.74
N ARG A 98 49.31 -22.95 -14.23
CA ARG A 98 49.64 -21.69 -13.56
C ARG A 98 48.97 -21.56 -12.20
N PHE A 99 47.73 -22.01 -12.01
CA PHE A 99 47.10 -22.03 -10.67
C PHE A 99 47.90 -22.88 -9.69
N GLY A 100 48.33 -24.08 -10.12
CA GLY A 100 49.19 -24.95 -9.32
C GLY A 100 50.53 -24.30 -8.98
N ALA A 101 51.25 -23.79 -9.98
CA ALA A 101 52.54 -23.12 -9.79
C ALA A 101 52.44 -21.89 -8.88
N TYR A 102 51.33 -21.15 -8.95
CA TYR A 102 51.06 -20.00 -8.09
C TYR A 102 50.87 -20.43 -6.64
N CYS A 103 50.05 -21.47 -6.41
CA CYS A 103 49.85 -22.05 -5.07
C CYS A 103 51.16 -22.58 -4.47
N ASP A 104 51.99 -23.23 -5.28
CA ASP A 104 53.30 -23.74 -4.85
C ASP A 104 54.26 -22.60 -4.48
N GLY A 105 54.31 -21.53 -5.28
CA GLY A 105 55.18 -20.39 -5.00
C GLY A 105 54.75 -19.55 -3.79
N LEU A 106 53.45 -19.50 -3.47
CA LEU A 106 52.94 -18.89 -2.24
C LEU A 106 53.41 -19.62 -0.98
N THR A 107 53.64 -20.94 -1.08
CA THR A 107 54.25 -21.74 -0.01
C THR A 107 55.78 -21.72 0.02
N GLY A 108 56.42 -21.05 -0.95
CA GLY A 108 57.87 -21.06 -1.20
C GLY A 108 58.52 -19.66 -1.27
N PRO A 109 59.45 -19.40 -2.22
CA PRO A 109 60.25 -18.16 -2.27
C PRO A 109 59.49 -16.90 -2.72
N GLY A 110 58.16 -16.96 -2.81
CA GLY A 110 57.30 -15.89 -3.34
C GLY A 110 57.03 -16.04 -4.84
N VAL A 111 55.84 -15.61 -5.26
CA VAL A 111 55.39 -15.61 -6.66
C VAL A 111 55.60 -14.22 -7.25
N ARG A 112 55.83 -14.14 -8.57
CA ARG A 112 55.77 -12.88 -9.34
C ARG A 112 54.47 -12.86 -10.15
N PRO A 113 53.39 -12.29 -9.61
CA PRO A 113 52.06 -12.41 -10.21
C PRO A 113 51.95 -11.69 -11.54
N ARG A 114 52.63 -10.53 -11.66
CA ARG A 114 52.60 -9.70 -12.87
C ARG A 114 53.14 -10.43 -14.11
N ASP A 115 54.17 -11.26 -13.96
CA ASP A 115 54.76 -12.02 -15.08
C ASP A 115 53.84 -13.16 -15.54
N MET A 116 53.25 -13.88 -14.58
CA MET A 116 52.28 -14.95 -14.87
C MET A 116 50.99 -14.41 -15.47
N LEU A 117 50.51 -13.27 -14.99
CA LEU A 117 49.32 -12.61 -15.52
C LEU A 117 49.57 -12.02 -16.91
N ARG A 118 50.71 -11.38 -17.14
CA ARG A 118 51.09 -10.84 -18.47
C ARG A 118 51.06 -11.93 -19.54
N SER A 119 51.68 -13.08 -19.26
CA SER A 119 51.65 -14.20 -20.20
C SER A 119 50.24 -14.78 -20.39
N THR A 120 49.41 -14.80 -19.35
CA THR A 120 48.02 -15.28 -19.42
C THR A 120 47.14 -14.36 -20.26
N VAL A 121 47.15 -13.06 -19.99
CA VAL A 121 46.36 -12.06 -20.74
C VAL A 121 46.69 -12.10 -22.23
N LEU A 122 47.99 -12.13 -22.58
CA LEU A 122 48.41 -12.19 -23.99
C LEU A 122 47.97 -13.48 -24.69
N GLU A 123 48.01 -14.63 -24.01
CA GLU A 123 47.55 -15.89 -24.59
C GLU A 123 46.05 -15.89 -24.89
N TYR A 124 45.21 -15.39 -23.96
CA TYR A 124 43.77 -15.29 -24.19
C TYR A 124 43.40 -14.21 -25.21
N ARG A 125 44.11 -13.08 -25.26
CA ARG A 125 43.91 -12.05 -26.30
C ARG A 125 44.19 -12.57 -27.70
N ARG A 126 45.25 -13.37 -27.87
CA ARG A 126 45.57 -14.05 -29.13
C ARG A 126 44.47 -15.03 -29.55
N LEU A 127 43.91 -15.80 -28.61
CA LEU A 127 42.77 -16.68 -28.90
C LEU A 127 41.52 -15.91 -29.35
N ARG A 128 41.35 -14.68 -28.86
CA ARG A 128 40.25 -13.77 -29.25
C ARG A 128 40.52 -13.00 -30.55
N GLY A 129 41.70 -13.13 -31.14
CA GLY A 129 42.07 -12.45 -32.40
C GLY A 129 42.22 -10.93 -32.27
N LEU A 130 42.55 -10.43 -31.07
CA LEU A 130 42.72 -8.99 -30.81
C LEU A 130 44.07 -8.47 -31.36
N PRO A 131 44.15 -7.20 -31.82
CA PRO A 131 45.36 -6.65 -32.43
C PRO A 131 46.50 -6.45 -31.42
N GLU A 132 47.72 -6.85 -31.82
CA GLU A 132 48.94 -6.74 -30.97
C GLU A 132 49.32 -5.29 -30.63
N THR A 133 48.81 -4.31 -31.38
CA THR A 133 49.08 -2.87 -31.15
C THR A 133 48.47 -2.36 -29.85
N GLU A 134 47.43 -3.02 -29.32
CA GLU A 134 46.72 -2.61 -28.10
C GLU A 134 47.13 -3.42 -26.86
N ASP A 135 48.14 -4.30 -26.99
CA ASP A 135 48.58 -5.15 -25.89
C ASP A 135 49.23 -4.37 -24.75
N GLY A 136 49.84 -3.21 -25.04
CA GLY A 136 50.42 -2.32 -24.03
C GLY A 136 49.37 -1.78 -23.06
N ASP A 137 48.32 -1.15 -23.59
CA ASP A 137 47.27 -0.52 -22.77
C ASP A 137 46.43 -1.56 -22.01
N ALA A 138 46.16 -2.71 -22.63
CA ALA A 138 45.41 -3.80 -21.99
C ALA A 138 46.22 -4.49 -20.87
N LEU A 139 47.55 -4.58 -21.01
CA LEU A 139 48.39 -5.08 -19.93
C LEU A 139 48.49 -4.05 -18.80
N GLN A 140 48.57 -2.77 -19.12
CA GLN A 140 48.68 -1.71 -18.14
C GLN A 140 47.43 -1.64 -17.25
N SER A 141 46.22 -1.73 -17.83
CA SER A 141 44.96 -1.70 -17.08
C SER A 141 44.71 -2.91 -16.18
N VAL A 142 45.29 -4.07 -16.53
CA VAL A 142 45.12 -5.31 -15.75
C VAL A 142 46.22 -5.46 -14.68
N ILE A 143 47.42 -4.88 -14.91
CA ILE A 143 48.54 -4.94 -13.95
C ILE A 143 48.45 -3.85 -12.88
N THR A 144 47.76 -2.73 -13.16
CA THR A 144 47.51 -1.67 -12.17
C THR A 144 46.78 -2.22 -10.95
N GLY A 145 47.40 -2.11 -9.77
CA GLY A 145 46.85 -2.59 -8.49
C GLY A 145 47.37 -3.97 -8.03
N ILE A 146 48.13 -4.70 -8.84
CA ILE A 146 48.69 -6.01 -8.45
C ILE A 146 50.13 -5.83 -7.93
N PRO A 147 50.50 -6.39 -6.77
CA PRO A 147 51.86 -6.29 -6.23
C PRO A 147 52.92 -7.00 -7.10
N GLU A 148 54.19 -6.59 -6.99
CA GLU A 148 55.30 -7.20 -7.75
C GLU A 148 55.63 -8.62 -7.30
N THR A 149 55.43 -8.91 -6.01
CA THR A 149 55.62 -10.22 -5.39
C THR A 149 54.49 -10.53 -4.42
N GLU A 150 53.90 -11.72 -4.49
CA GLU A 150 52.92 -12.23 -3.52
C GLU A 150 53.48 -13.50 -2.86
N GLY A 151 53.40 -13.58 -1.54
CA GLY A 151 54.01 -14.66 -0.75
C GLY A 151 55.50 -14.43 -0.46
N GLY A 152 55.96 -14.95 0.68
CA GLY A 152 57.22 -14.55 1.33
C GLY A 152 56.95 -13.76 2.63
N SER A 153 57.96 -13.57 3.48
CA SER A 153 57.85 -13.10 4.88
C SER A 153 57.19 -11.72 5.12
N ASP A 154 56.74 -11.03 4.08
CA ASP A 154 56.37 -9.59 4.12
C ASP A 154 54.86 -9.31 3.98
N LEU A 155 53.98 -10.27 4.30
CA LEU A 155 52.51 -10.08 4.32
C LEU A 155 51.98 -9.26 5.52
N ALA A 156 52.83 -8.53 6.25
CA ALA A 156 52.45 -7.83 7.48
C ALA A 156 52.05 -6.35 7.31
N THR A 157 52.04 -5.78 6.10
CA THR A 157 51.94 -4.30 5.92
C THR A 157 50.89 -3.79 4.92
N ALA A 158 49.94 -4.60 4.44
CA ALA A 158 48.99 -4.17 3.40
C ALA A 158 47.56 -3.86 3.91
N GLY A 159 47.43 -3.33 5.12
CA GLY A 159 46.14 -2.97 5.74
C GLY A 159 45.92 -1.46 5.87
N GLU A 160 46.20 -0.67 4.84
CA GLU A 160 45.86 0.77 4.80
C GLU A 160 45.89 1.27 3.35
N MET A 161 44.75 1.22 2.65
CA MET A 161 44.49 2.07 1.47
C MET A 161 43.02 2.48 1.47
N THR A 162 42.82 3.77 1.76
CA THR A 162 41.57 4.54 1.74
C THR A 162 41.11 4.83 0.30
N GLU A 163 39.80 4.75 0.06
CA GLU A 163 39.14 5.10 -1.20
C GLU A 163 38.73 6.59 -1.17
N GLU A 164 39.27 7.40 -2.09
CA GLU A 164 38.88 8.81 -2.31
C GLU A 164 37.59 8.89 -3.15
N VAL A 165 36.61 9.66 -2.66
CA VAL A 165 35.39 10.07 -3.39
C VAL A 165 35.55 11.54 -3.81
N PRO A 166 35.20 11.95 -5.05
CA PRO A 166 35.37 13.33 -5.49
C PRO A 166 34.27 14.28 -4.95
N GLU A 167 34.68 15.51 -4.63
CA GLU A 167 33.90 16.62 -4.06
C GLU A 167 32.76 17.15 -4.96
N VAL A 168 31.65 17.56 -4.31
CA VAL A 168 30.65 18.52 -4.82
C VAL A 168 30.44 19.58 -3.71
N PRO A 169 30.25 20.88 -4.02
CA PRO A 169 30.44 21.97 -3.06
C PRO A 169 29.28 22.17 -2.06
N ASP A 170 29.64 22.67 -0.88
CA ASP A 170 28.80 23.05 0.26
C ASP A 170 27.68 24.05 -0.06
N GLU A 171 26.47 23.76 0.44
CA GLU A 171 25.53 24.77 0.93
C GLU A 171 25.05 24.40 2.34
N GLU A 172 25.20 25.35 3.26
CA GLU A 172 24.96 25.25 4.70
C GLU A 172 23.48 25.01 5.05
N MET A 173 23.20 24.03 5.92
CA MET A 173 22.15 24.21 6.93
C MET A 173 22.35 23.27 8.14
N GLN A 174 22.16 23.84 9.33
CA GLN A 174 22.55 23.36 10.64
C GLN A 174 21.88 22.05 11.09
N SER A 175 22.65 21.18 11.73
CA SER A 175 22.18 20.05 12.54
C SER A 175 21.88 20.47 13.99
N PRO A 176 20.82 19.96 14.64
CA PRO A 176 20.73 19.95 16.10
C PRO A 176 21.38 18.68 16.68
N SER A 177 21.87 18.85 17.91
CA SER A 177 22.67 17.95 18.74
C SER A 177 22.08 16.54 19.00
N PRO A 178 22.92 15.49 19.11
CA PRO A 178 22.51 14.18 19.60
C PRO A 178 22.61 14.11 21.12
N ALA A 179 21.49 14.23 21.81
CA ALA A 179 21.31 13.74 23.16
C ALA A 179 20.03 12.92 23.20
N GLU A 180 20.19 11.59 23.16
CA GLU A 180 19.26 10.50 23.54
C GLU A 180 19.32 9.29 22.58
N THR A 181 20.53 8.76 22.37
CA THR A 181 20.70 7.36 21.90
C THR A 181 21.81 6.68 22.69
N ALA A 182 21.73 6.76 24.02
CA ALA A 182 22.59 6.00 24.93
C ALA A 182 21.73 5.11 25.82
N SER A 183 21.22 4.01 25.26
CA SER A 183 20.88 2.79 26.02
C SER A 183 20.52 1.65 25.08
N ARG A 184 21.55 0.98 24.54
CA ARG A 184 21.57 -0.47 24.26
C ARG A 184 22.95 -0.92 23.76
N VAL A 185 23.95 -0.85 24.63
CA VAL A 185 25.18 -1.63 24.49
C VAL A 185 25.51 -2.22 25.85
N THR A 186 25.27 -3.53 26.00
CA THR A 186 25.86 -4.46 26.99
C THR A 186 25.20 -5.84 26.74
N MET A 187 25.86 -6.99 26.59
CA MET A 187 27.24 -7.45 26.75
C MET A 187 27.44 -8.63 25.79
N ILE A 188 28.57 -8.72 25.10
CA ILE A 188 29.03 -9.94 24.42
C ILE A 188 29.94 -10.69 25.43
N PRO A 189 29.68 -11.97 25.79
CA PRO A 189 30.59 -12.77 26.59
C PRO A 189 31.87 -13.14 25.79
N PRO A 190 33.02 -13.34 26.45
CA PRO A 190 34.35 -13.33 25.82
C PRO A 190 34.81 -14.65 25.17
N GLU A 191 33.93 -15.53 24.72
CA GLU A 191 34.30 -16.80 24.08
C GLU A 191 33.39 -17.11 22.88
N MET A 192 33.60 -16.43 21.75
CA MET A 192 33.22 -16.94 20.44
C MET A 192 34.42 -16.77 19.49
N PRO A 193 34.68 -17.74 18.58
CA PRO A 193 35.66 -17.56 17.52
C PRO A 193 35.27 -16.34 16.67
N ASP A 194 36.27 -15.57 16.20
CA ASP A 194 36.09 -14.44 15.29
C ASP A 194 35.56 -14.95 13.92
N ILE A 195 34.27 -15.27 13.85
CA ILE A 195 33.57 -15.67 12.63
C ILE A 195 33.09 -14.39 11.93
N LEU A 196 33.26 -14.30 10.61
CA LEU A 196 32.70 -13.21 9.81
C LEU A 196 31.17 -13.13 10.04
N PRO A 197 30.61 -11.96 10.41
CA PRO A 197 29.18 -11.78 10.62
C PRO A 197 28.31 -12.25 9.45
N GLU A 198 28.80 -12.11 8.21
CA GLU A 198 28.11 -12.49 6.98
C GLU A 198 27.96 -14.02 6.81
N LEU A 199 28.95 -14.82 7.22
CA LEU A 199 28.87 -16.29 7.17
C LEU A 199 27.93 -16.83 8.25
N LEU A 200 27.91 -16.20 9.42
CA LEU A 200 26.96 -16.52 10.47
C LEU A 200 25.54 -16.20 10.03
N GLU A 201 25.31 -15.06 9.39
CA GLU A 201 23.99 -14.65 8.90
C GLU A 201 23.45 -15.62 7.84
N SER A 202 24.27 -15.99 6.85
CA SER A 202 23.92 -17.01 5.84
C SER A 202 23.57 -18.36 6.47
N PHE A 203 24.36 -18.81 7.45
CA PHE A 203 24.06 -20.04 8.19
C PHE A 203 22.80 -19.95 9.03
N TYR A 204 22.54 -18.82 9.70
CA TYR A 204 21.30 -18.67 10.45
C TYR A 204 20.07 -18.72 9.53
N GLU A 205 20.17 -18.19 8.31
CA GLU A 205 19.11 -18.30 7.31
C GLU A 205 18.92 -19.74 6.81
N GLU A 206 19.99 -20.42 6.40
CA GLU A 206 19.94 -21.81 5.94
C GLU A 206 19.49 -22.76 7.07
N ALA A 207 19.99 -22.54 8.28
CA ALA A 207 19.62 -23.34 9.43
C ALA A 207 18.14 -23.15 9.80
N LYS A 208 17.60 -21.94 9.63
CA LYS A 208 16.18 -21.67 9.85
C LYS A 208 15.31 -22.45 8.87
N GLU A 209 15.67 -22.50 7.59
CA GLU A 209 14.95 -23.28 6.57
C GLU A 209 14.92 -24.78 6.94
N HIS A 210 16.08 -25.35 7.29
CA HIS A 210 16.16 -26.75 7.70
C HIS A 210 15.45 -27.06 9.02
N LEU A 211 15.42 -26.12 9.97
CA LEU A 211 14.66 -26.27 11.21
C LEU A 211 13.15 -26.23 10.96
N GLU A 212 12.67 -25.37 10.05
CA GLU A 212 11.26 -25.33 9.65
C GLU A 212 10.83 -26.63 8.96
N ASP A 213 11.68 -27.20 8.10
CA ASP A 213 11.47 -28.51 7.48
C ASP A 213 11.41 -29.63 8.53
N LEU A 214 12.33 -29.63 9.50
CA LEU A 214 12.37 -30.60 10.59
C LEU A 214 11.09 -30.56 11.44
N ASP A 215 10.62 -29.37 11.80
CA ASP A 215 9.37 -29.19 12.55
C ASP A 215 8.16 -29.75 11.78
N GLY A 216 8.10 -29.52 10.47
CA GLY A 216 7.09 -30.10 9.59
C GLY A 216 7.12 -31.64 9.59
N LEU A 217 8.31 -32.22 9.46
CA LEU A 217 8.51 -33.67 9.47
C LEU A 217 8.17 -34.30 10.84
N PHE A 218 8.52 -33.66 11.95
CA PHE A 218 8.14 -34.12 13.28
C PHE A 218 6.64 -34.08 13.51
N ASN A 219 5.95 -33.05 13.04
CA ASN A 219 4.49 -32.96 13.13
C ASN A 219 3.80 -34.05 12.30
N ALA A 220 4.34 -34.36 11.11
CA ALA A 220 3.87 -35.48 10.30
C ALA A 220 4.06 -36.83 11.03
N LEU A 221 5.17 -36.99 11.75
CA LEU A 221 5.47 -38.17 12.57
C LEU A 221 4.51 -38.29 13.76
N GLU A 222 4.25 -37.20 14.48
CA GLU A 222 3.31 -37.13 15.62
C GLU A 222 1.86 -37.46 15.20
N THR A 223 1.43 -36.96 14.04
CA THR A 223 0.07 -37.20 13.54
C THR A 223 -0.16 -38.66 13.19
N ARG A 224 0.89 -39.35 12.71
CA ARG A 224 0.81 -40.75 12.22
C ARG A 224 1.02 -41.77 13.34
N ILE A 225 1.84 -41.46 14.35
CA ILE A 225 2.17 -42.38 15.45
C ILE A 225 1.39 -41.96 16.70
N THR A 226 0.16 -42.47 16.80
CA THR A 226 -0.73 -42.23 17.95
C THR A 226 -0.71 -43.37 18.98
N ALA A 227 -0.13 -44.52 18.63
CA ALA A 227 0.07 -45.68 19.50
C ALA A 227 1.38 -46.41 19.13
N PRO A 228 1.99 -47.19 20.05
CA PRO A 228 3.20 -47.96 19.75
C PRO A 228 2.95 -48.95 18.61
N GLY A 229 3.72 -48.85 17.52
CA GLY A 229 3.50 -49.64 16.31
C GLY A 229 4.80 -49.94 15.56
N ASN A 230 4.71 -50.87 14.60
CA ASN A 230 5.84 -51.18 13.72
C ASN A 230 6.11 -50.02 12.75
N ILE A 231 7.38 -49.82 12.38
CA ILE A 231 7.76 -48.76 11.46
C ILE A 231 7.27 -49.09 10.05
N SER A 232 6.31 -48.30 9.54
CA SER A 232 5.81 -48.43 8.17
C SER A 232 6.78 -47.84 7.15
N PRO A 233 6.72 -48.23 5.86
CA PRO A 233 7.59 -47.69 4.80
C PRO A 233 7.51 -46.16 4.69
N GLU A 234 6.32 -45.60 4.93
CA GLU A 234 6.09 -44.14 4.92
C GLU A 234 6.75 -43.45 6.12
N VAL A 235 6.75 -44.08 7.30
CA VAL A 235 7.46 -43.56 8.48
C VAL A 235 8.97 -43.63 8.28
N LYS A 236 9.49 -44.68 7.64
CA LYS A 236 10.92 -44.76 7.27
C LYS A 236 11.33 -43.63 6.33
N GLU A 237 10.49 -43.27 5.36
CA GLU A 237 10.77 -42.15 4.46
C GLU A 237 10.80 -40.80 5.19
N ILE A 238 9.91 -40.59 6.17
CA ILE A 238 9.93 -39.40 7.03
C ILE A 238 11.23 -39.36 7.86
N LEU A 239 11.61 -40.47 8.50
CA LEU A 239 12.86 -40.57 9.27
C LEU A 239 14.10 -40.31 8.41
N ARG A 240 14.11 -40.81 7.16
CA ARG A 240 15.21 -40.58 6.20
C ARG A 240 15.37 -39.09 5.87
N ARG A 241 14.27 -38.36 5.73
CA ARG A 241 14.27 -36.90 5.48
C ARG A 241 14.75 -36.13 6.70
N ILE A 242 14.29 -36.51 7.90
CA ILE A 242 14.76 -35.92 9.16
C ILE A 242 16.27 -36.11 9.29
N ARG A 243 16.77 -37.33 9.05
CA ARG A 243 18.21 -37.63 9.08
C ARG A 243 19.01 -36.73 8.13
N ARG A 244 18.55 -36.54 6.89
CA ARG A 244 19.23 -35.67 5.91
C ARG A 244 19.30 -34.23 6.39
N ALA A 245 18.20 -33.67 6.91
CA ALA A 245 18.19 -32.30 7.39
C ALA A 245 19.13 -32.10 8.59
N VAL A 246 19.17 -33.05 9.53
CA VAL A 246 20.12 -33.02 10.67
C VAL A 246 21.58 -33.16 10.18
N HIS A 247 21.84 -34.02 9.20
CA HIS A 247 23.17 -34.21 8.61
C HIS A 247 23.69 -32.92 7.94
N THR A 248 22.84 -32.24 7.17
CA THR A 248 23.19 -30.97 6.51
C THR A 248 23.45 -29.87 7.54
N LEU A 249 22.60 -29.73 8.56
CA LEU A 249 22.78 -28.77 9.67
C LEU A 249 24.09 -29.02 10.44
N LYS A 250 24.41 -30.28 10.72
CA LYS A 250 25.68 -30.68 11.35
C LYS A 250 26.87 -30.27 10.50
N GLY A 251 26.83 -30.55 9.20
CA GLY A 251 27.89 -30.20 8.24
C GLY A 251 28.13 -28.70 8.17
N ALA A 252 27.07 -27.91 7.98
CA ALA A 252 27.15 -26.45 7.91
C ALA A 252 27.66 -25.84 9.23
N ALA A 253 27.21 -26.35 10.38
CA ALA A 253 27.68 -25.91 11.69
C ALA A 253 29.18 -26.24 11.94
N ALA A 254 29.65 -27.39 11.45
CA ALA A 254 31.05 -27.78 11.56
C ALA A 254 31.98 -26.89 10.72
N VAL A 255 31.55 -26.51 9.52
CA VAL A 255 32.30 -25.60 8.61
C VAL A 255 32.49 -24.22 9.23
N ILE A 256 31.50 -23.74 9.99
CA ILE A 256 31.50 -22.39 10.59
C ILE A 256 32.15 -22.38 11.98
N GLY A 257 32.51 -23.54 12.52
CA GLY A 257 33.15 -23.66 13.84
C GLY A 257 32.17 -23.61 15.02
N LEU A 258 30.87 -23.78 14.78
CA LEU A 258 29.84 -23.90 15.83
C LEU A 258 29.83 -25.30 16.43
N SER A 259 30.86 -25.58 17.25
CA SER A 259 31.10 -26.90 17.86
C SER A 259 29.92 -27.45 18.66
N ASN A 260 29.18 -26.60 19.37
CA ASN A 260 28.02 -26.99 20.16
C ASN A 260 26.86 -27.50 19.29
N VAL A 261 26.58 -26.82 18.17
CA VAL A 261 25.53 -27.22 17.21
C VAL A 261 25.93 -28.50 16.49
N SER A 262 27.19 -28.60 16.05
CA SER A 262 27.72 -29.81 15.41
C SER A 262 27.69 -31.02 16.34
N ALA A 263 28.06 -30.87 17.61
CA ALA A 263 28.07 -31.96 18.58
C ALA A 263 26.66 -32.48 18.91
N TRP A 264 25.68 -31.57 19.05
CA TRP A 264 24.30 -31.96 19.26
C TRP A 264 23.69 -32.59 18.00
N GLY A 265 23.96 -32.03 16.82
CA GLY A 265 23.57 -32.60 15.53
C GLY A 265 24.08 -34.03 15.34
N HIS A 266 25.34 -34.31 15.71
CA HIS A 266 25.89 -35.66 15.69
C HIS A 266 25.14 -36.62 16.62
N THR A 267 24.87 -36.21 17.87
CA THR A 267 24.15 -37.05 18.85
C THR A 267 22.74 -37.39 18.38
N MET A 268 22.07 -36.43 17.75
CA MET A 268 20.74 -36.60 17.19
C MET A 268 20.75 -37.48 15.92
N GLU A 269 21.79 -37.36 15.09
CA GLU A 269 21.98 -38.22 13.91
C GLU A 269 22.21 -39.68 14.29
N ASP A 270 23.06 -39.95 15.30
CA ASP A 270 23.32 -41.31 15.80
C ASP A 270 22.02 -42.01 16.25
N PHE A 271 21.15 -41.27 16.96
CA PHE A 271 19.85 -41.78 17.40
C PHE A 271 18.88 -42.02 16.23
N LEU A 272 18.92 -41.15 15.20
CA LEU A 272 18.12 -41.32 13.98
C LEU A 272 18.60 -42.48 13.12
N ASP A 273 19.90 -42.75 13.08
CA ASP A 273 20.48 -43.92 12.42
C ASP A 273 20.04 -45.22 13.09
N TRP A 274 20.12 -45.27 14.42
CA TRP A 274 19.58 -46.40 15.19
C TRP A 274 18.08 -46.61 14.92
N LEU A 275 17.27 -45.53 14.90
CA LEU A 275 15.84 -45.60 14.59
C LEU A 275 15.54 -46.07 13.16
N TYR A 276 16.42 -45.79 12.21
CA TYR A 276 16.23 -46.12 10.80
C TYR A 276 16.66 -47.57 10.49
N GLU A 277 17.76 -48.01 11.08
CA GLU A 277 18.42 -49.29 10.77
C GLU A 277 18.05 -50.43 11.73
N GLU A 278 17.95 -50.15 13.03
CA GLU A 278 17.84 -51.18 14.07
C GLU A 278 16.45 -51.26 14.73
N ALA A 279 15.75 -50.13 14.86
CA ALA A 279 14.47 -50.10 15.57
C ALA A 279 13.34 -50.79 14.79
N GLN A 280 12.63 -51.73 15.44
CA GLN A 280 11.47 -52.40 14.84
C GLN A 280 10.13 -51.74 15.19
N LYS A 281 10.07 -50.98 16.30
CA LYS A 281 8.88 -50.31 16.81
C LYS A 281 9.20 -48.86 17.14
N ILE A 282 8.25 -47.97 16.89
CA ILE A 282 8.32 -46.57 17.27
C ILE A 282 7.15 -46.24 18.20
N SER A 283 7.45 -45.60 19.33
CA SER A 283 6.44 -45.17 20.32
C SER A 283 6.19 -43.66 20.24
N PRO A 284 5.03 -43.18 20.69
CA PRO A 284 4.77 -41.74 20.83
C PRO A 284 5.80 -41.03 21.72
N ASP A 285 6.38 -41.74 22.70
CA ASP A 285 7.43 -41.19 23.58
C ASP A 285 8.74 -40.96 22.82
N THR A 286 9.11 -41.85 21.88
CA THR A 286 10.24 -41.67 20.97
C THR A 286 10.04 -40.45 20.07
N VAL A 287 8.84 -40.24 19.54
CA VAL A 287 8.50 -39.07 18.71
C VAL A 287 8.57 -37.78 19.52
N ALA A 288 8.04 -37.78 20.75
CA ALA A 288 8.13 -36.65 21.66
C ALA A 288 9.58 -36.30 22.02
N LEU A 289 10.44 -37.31 22.16
CA LEU A 289 11.87 -37.13 22.40
C LEU A 289 12.59 -36.51 21.20
N LEU A 290 12.31 -36.96 19.97
CA LEU A 290 12.85 -36.35 18.74
C LEU A 290 12.43 -34.88 18.61
N MET A 291 11.19 -34.57 18.92
CA MET A 291 10.69 -33.19 18.93
C MET A 291 11.38 -32.34 20.00
N GLU A 292 11.58 -32.86 21.21
CA GLU A 292 12.33 -32.15 22.25
C GLU A 292 13.79 -31.92 21.85
N SER A 293 14.36 -32.81 21.04
CA SER A 293 15.72 -32.73 20.53
C SER A 293 15.87 -31.70 19.41
N GLY A 294 14.87 -31.61 18.52
CA GLY A 294 14.73 -30.54 17.53
C GLY A 294 14.53 -29.17 18.19
N ASP A 295 13.68 -29.08 19.21
CA ASP A 295 13.48 -27.86 20.00
C ASP A 295 14.79 -27.37 20.65
N LEU A 296 15.61 -28.31 21.15
CA LEU A 296 16.93 -28.01 21.70
C LEU A 296 17.87 -27.52 20.59
N LEU A 297 17.90 -28.16 19.43
CA LEU A 297 18.70 -27.73 18.27
C LEU A 297 18.34 -26.28 17.85
N THR A 298 17.05 -25.95 17.76
CA THR A 298 16.60 -24.57 17.46
C THR A 298 17.05 -23.58 18.53
N ARG A 299 17.03 -23.96 19.81
CA ARG A 299 17.47 -23.09 20.91
C ARG A 299 18.98 -22.87 20.89
N ILE A 300 19.77 -23.91 20.63
CA ILE A 300 21.23 -23.81 20.50
C ILE A 300 21.58 -22.82 19.39
N ILE A 301 20.88 -22.89 18.26
CA ILE A 301 21.07 -21.99 17.12
C ILE A 301 20.57 -20.56 17.46
N SER A 302 19.43 -20.40 18.12
CA SER A 302 18.84 -19.07 18.38
C SER A 302 19.46 -18.31 19.56
N SER A 303 20.13 -18.99 20.50
CA SER A 303 20.72 -18.36 21.70
C SER A 303 21.95 -19.14 22.20
N PRO A 304 23.15 -18.83 21.71
CA PRO A 304 24.40 -19.52 22.07
C PRO A 304 24.86 -19.34 23.53
N ALA A 305 24.26 -18.39 24.28
CA ALA A 305 24.77 -17.90 25.57
C ALA A 305 24.20 -18.56 26.85
N ASP A 306 23.34 -19.58 26.74
CA ASP A 306 22.72 -20.26 27.91
C ASP A 306 23.57 -21.48 28.34
N PRO A 307 23.69 -21.87 29.62
CA PRO A 307 24.43 -23.06 30.05
C PRO A 307 23.77 -24.37 29.57
N GLN A 308 24.04 -24.73 28.32
CA GLN A 308 23.37 -25.81 27.57
C GLN A 308 23.85 -27.23 27.91
N SER A 309 24.84 -27.40 28.81
CA SER A 309 25.41 -28.73 29.10
C SER A 309 24.49 -29.65 29.91
N THR A 310 23.58 -29.11 30.71
CA THR A 310 22.71 -29.92 31.59
C THR A 310 21.60 -30.62 30.81
N ARG A 311 20.91 -29.91 29.89
CA ARG A 311 19.75 -30.44 29.15
C ARG A 311 20.14 -31.35 27.99
N SER A 312 21.25 -31.07 27.31
CA SER A 312 21.84 -31.96 26.30
C SER A 312 22.29 -33.29 26.92
N GLY A 313 22.85 -33.25 28.13
CA GLY A 313 23.20 -34.44 28.91
C GLY A 313 22.00 -35.29 29.33
N GLU A 314 20.91 -34.68 29.78
CA GLU A 314 19.66 -35.39 30.13
C GLU A 314 19.03 -36.11 28.93
N LEU A 315 19.00 -35.45 27.76
CA LEU A 315 18.46 -36.06 26.54
C LEU A 315 19.36 -37.16 26.00
N LYS A 316 20.69 -36.99 26.06
CA LYS A 316 21.64 -38.03 25.67
C LYS A 316 21.47 -39.29 26.51
N LYS A 317 21.28 -39.14 27.83
CA LYS A 317 21.02 -40.27 28.73
C LYS A 317 19.71 -41.00 28.36
N ARG A 318 18.67 -40.26 27.97
CA ARG A 318 17.41 -40.85 27.48
C ARG A 318 17.56 -41.58 26.15
N TYR A 319 18.40 -41.10 25.24
CA TYR A 319 18.74 -41.85 24.03
C TYR A 319 19.43 -43.18 24.39
N GLU A 320 20.41 -43.15 25.29
CA GLU A 320 21.14 -44.34 25.73
C GLU A 320 20.23 -45.35 26.43
N GLU A 321 19.26 -44.90 27.24
CA GLU A 321 18.24 -45.75 27.88
C GLU A 321 17.36 -46.46 26.82
N ILE A 322 16.91 -45.76 25.77
CA ILE A 322 16.06 -46.33 24.72
C ILE A 322 16.85 -47.28 23.79
N MET A 323 18.09 -46.91 23.42
CA MET A 323 18.96 -47.75 22.58
C MET A 323 19.41 -49.03 23.33
N GLY A 324 19.59 -48.93 24.66
CA GLY A 324 20.02 -50.03 25.52
C GLY A 324 18.94 -51.07 25.84
N GLU A 325 17.65 -50.74 25.75
CA GLU A 325 16.54 -51.67 26.05
C GLU A 325 16.35 -52.77 24.99
N THR A 326 17.01 -52.69 23.82
CA THR A 326 16.78 -53.58 22.67
C THR A 326 17.98 -54.43 22.22
N ALA A 327 19.12 -54.43 22.92
CA ALA A 327 20.29 -55.21 22.49
C ALA A 327 20.22 -56.70 22.93
N PRO A 328 20.23 -57.69 22.01
CA PRO A 328 20.64 -59.06 22.33
C PRO A 328 22.19 -59.16 22.35
N PRO A 329 22.80 -60.11 23.08
CA PRO A 329 24.25 -60.19 23.22
C PRO A 329 24.93 -60.63 21.91
N ALA A 330 26.04 -59.97 21.60
CA ALA A 330 26.84 -60.14 20.38
C ALA A 330 27.54 -61.51 20.27
N PRO A 331 27.70 -62.06 19.05
CA PRO A 331 28.76 -63.00 18.73
C PRO A 331 29.89 -62.35 17.90
N GLU A 332 31.09 -62.89 18.11
CA GLU A 332 32.42 -62.53 17.58
C GLU A 332 32.58 -62.46 16.04
N PRO A 333 33.65 -61.82 15.53
CA PRO A 333 33.75 -61.40 14.13
C PRO A 333 34.17 -62.53 13.20
N ALA A 334 33.36 -62.78 12.17
CA ALA A 334 33.74 -63.60 11.02
C ALA A 334 33.99 -62.70 9.80
N VAL A 335 35.23 -62.77 9.32
CA VAL A 335 35.74 -62.17 8.09
C VAL A 335 34.98 -62.73 6.87
N CYS A 336 34.55 -61.88 5.94
CA CYS A 336 34.27 -62.28 4.55
C CYS A 336 34.59 -61.15 3.54
N PRO A 337 34.99 -61.50 2.29
CA PRO A 337 35.54 -60.61 1.26
C PRO A 337 34.46 -60.02 0.32
N PRO A 338 34.83 -59.16 -0.67
CA PRO A 338 33.87 -58.35 -1.41
C PRO A 338 33.15 -59.14 -2.51
N LEU A 339 31.86 -58.83 -2.73
CA LEU A 339 31.09 -59.35 -3.86
C LEU A 339 30.83 -58.25 -4.88
N SER A 340 31.46 -58.42 -6.03
CA SER A 340 31.11 -57.81 -7.31
C SER A 340 29.74 -58.31 -7.79
N GLY A 341 29.09 -57.50 -8.63
CA GLY A 341 27.68 -57.58 -9.01
C GLY A 341 27.25 -58.81 -9.83
N GLU A 342 25.93 -58.96 -9.96
CA GLU A 342 25.25 -58.92 -11.26
C GLU A 342 23.72 -58.79 -11.13
N ARG A 343 23.20 -58.04 -12.11
CA ARG A 343 21.83 -57.68 -12.52
C ARG A 343 20.70 -58.70 -12.38
N ALA A 344 19.49 -58.17 -12.12
CA ALA A 344 18.21 -58.37 -12.84
C ALA A 344 17.08 -57.67 -12.03
N LEU A 345 16.01 -57.05 -12.51
CA LEU A 345 15.39 -56.83 -13.83
C LEU A 345 14.37 -55.68 -13.64
N SER A 346 14.12 -54.93 -14.71
CA SER A 346 13.22 -53.79 -14.84
C SER A 346 11.72 -54.12 -14.75
N ALA A 347 10.94 -53.26 -14.10
CA ALA A 347 9.57 -52.91 -14.51
C ALA A 347 9.33 -51.40 -14.23
N PRO A 348 8.79 -50.61 -15.17
CA PRO A 348 8.60 -49.17 -15.00
C PRO A 348 7.32 -48.93 -14.19
N LEU A 349 7.47 -48.29 -13.03
CA LEU A 349 6.38 -47.60 -12.34
C LEU A 349 6.18 -46.22 -13.01
N PRO A 350 4.94 -45.71 -13.07
CA PRO A 350 4.64 -44.44 -13.75
C PRO A 350 5.36 -43.27 -13.05
N ASP A 351 5.87 -42.35 -13.86
CA ASP A 351 6.55 -41.12 -13.43
C ASP A 351 5.85 -40.42 -12.26
N PRO A 352 6.53 -40.24 -11.11
CA PRO A 352 6.14 -39.28 -10.09
C PRO A 352 6.47 -37.82 -10.46
N ASP A 353 6.98 -37.57 -11.68
CA ASP A 353 7.47 -36.25 -12.11
C ASP A 353 6.38 -35.22 -12.45
N ILE A 354 5.11 -35.46 -12.11
CA ILE A 354 4.04 -34.47 -12.30
C ILE A 354 4.04 -33.38 -11.20
N PHE A 355 4.80 -33.53 -10.10
CA PHE A 355 4.87 -32.52 -9.04
C PHE A 355 6.21 -31.77 -8.92
N ALA A 356 7.23 -32.09 -9.72
CA ALA A 356 8.50 -31.36 -9.75
C ALA A 356 8.50 -30.25 -10.82
N ARG A 357 7.44 -29.44 -10.88
CA ARG A 357 7.62 -28.09 -11.44
C ARG A 357 8.49 -27.35 -10.45
N HIS A 358 9.78 -27.25 -10.76
CA HIS A 358 10.67 -26.28 -10.16
C HIS A 358 9.97 -24.92 -10.30
N SER A 359 9.38 -24.43 -9.20
CA SER A 359 9.18 -23.01 -9.06
C SER A 359 10.58 -22.42 -9.05
N GLN A 360 11.00 -21.88 -10.19
CA GLN A 360 12.15 -20.98 -10.21
C GLN A 360 11.74 -19.78 -9.34
N THR A 361 12.02 -19.87 -8.03
CA THR A 361 11.76 -18.81 -7.07
C THR A 361 12.82 -17.75 -7.29
N LEU A 362 12.44 -16.67 -7.96
CA LEU A 362 13.29 -15.50 -8.10
C LEU A 362 13.29 -14.78 -6.74
N ARG A 363 14.41 -14.83 -6.01
CA ARG A 363 14.60 -14.02 -4.80
C ARG A 363 14.78 -12.56 -5.22
N VAL A 364 13.75 -11.75 -5.01
CA VAL A 364 13.76 -10.31 -5.28
C VAL A 364 13.80 -9.57 -3.94
N GLY A 365 14.67 -8.57 -3.83
CA GLY A 365 14.68 -7.68 -2.65
C GLY A 365 13.33 -7.02 -2.46
N THR A 366 12.83 -7.00 -1.22
CA THR A 366 11.48 -6.50 -0.88
C THR A 366 11.27 -5.05 -1.30
N GLU A 367 12.29 -4.22 -1.16
CA GLU A 367 12.26 -2.80 -1.54
C GLU A 367 11.92 -2.60 -3.02
N ARG A 368 12.45 -3.45 -3.92
CA ARG A 368 12.18 -3.34 -5.36
C ARG A 368 10.73 -3.68 -5.71
N VAL A 369 10.12 -4.62 -5.00
CA VAL A 369 8.71 -4.98 -5.20
C VAL A 369 7.82 -3.85 -4.66
N ASP A 370 8.18 -3.27 -3.53
CA ASP A 370 7.48 -2.12 -2.96
C ASP A 370 7.53 -0.90 -3.88
N ASP A 371 8.69 -0.60 -4.47
CA ASP A 371 8.86 0.48 -5.45
C ASP A 371 7.98 0.28 -6.69
N LEU A 372 7.93 -0.95 -7.21
CA LEU A 372 7.09 -1.27 -8.36
C LEU A 372 5.59 -1.09 -8.04
N VAL A 373 5.15 -1.53 -6.86
CA VAL A 373 3.76 -1.35 -6.40
C VAL A 373 3.43 0.13 -6.24
N ASN A 374 4.34 0.93 -5.67
CA ASN A 374 4.19 2.38 -5.57
C ASN A 374 4.09 3.03 -6.96
N LEU A 375 4.96 2.65 -7.89
CA LEU A 375 4.95 3.16 -9.27
C LEU A 375 3.64 2.82 -9.98
N ALA A 376 3.12 1.60 -9.83
CA ALA A 376 1.80 1.23 -10.36
C ALA A 376 0.67 2.03 -9.70
N GLY A 377 0.75 2.26 -8.38
CA GLY A 377 -0.19 3.14 -7.68
C GLY A 377 -0.17 4.57 -8.22
N GLU A 378 1.02 5.12 -8.51
CA GLU A 378 1.16 6.44 -9.14
C GLU A 378 0.63 6.47 -10.57
N LEU A 379 0.86 5.43 -11.36
CA LEU A 379 0.30 5.32 -12.70
C LEU A 379 -1.24 5.28 -12.69
N ILE A 380 -1.85 4.68 -11.67
CA ILE A 380 -3.31 4.70 -11.49
C ILE A 380 -3.80 6.11 -11.14
N ILE A 381 -3.05 6.86 -10.31
CA ILE A 381 -3.37 8.26 -9.99
C ILE A 381 -3.27 9.13 -11.24
N VAL A 382 -2.17 9.01 -12.00
CA VAL A 382 -2.00 9.69 -13.30
C VAL A 382 -3.12 9.30 -14.26
N ALA A 383 -3.53 8.03 -14.24
CA ALA A 383 -4.63 7.60 -15.07
C ALA A 383 -5.96 8.27 -14.66
N SER A 384 -6.23 8.41 -13.36
CA SER A 384 -7.40 9.14 -12.88
C SER A 384 -7.36 10.65 -13.22
N ALA A 385 -6.18 11.26 -13.29
CA ALA A 385 -6.00 12.65 -13.73
C ALA A 385 -6.41 12.84 -15.19
N PHE A 386 -5.97 11.93 -16.04
CA PHE A 386 -6.28 11.99 -17.46
C PHE A 386 -7.78 11.81 -17.72
N ASP A 387 -8.47 10.98 -16.92
CA ASP A 387 -9.93 10.81 -16.98
C ASP A 387 -10.67 12.15 -16.76
N GLN A 388 -10.17 13.01 -15.85
CA GLN A 388 -10.71 14.35 -15.65
C GLN A 388 -10.47 15.26 -16.87
N GLN A 389 -9.29 15.17 -17.50
CA GLN A 389 -9.00 15.94 -18.71
C GLN A 389 -9.88 15.50 -19.89
N VAL A 390 -10.11 14.19 -20.03
CA VAL A 390 -11.02 13.62 -21.03
C VAL A 390 -12.44 14.14 -20.78
N SER A 391 -12.95 14.09 -19.55
CA SER A 391 -14.28 14.63 -19.22
C SER A 391 -14.41 16.13 -19.52
N ALA A 392 -13.41 16.94 -19.14
CA ALA A 392 -13.42 18.38 -19.42
C ALA A 392 -13.36 18.68 -20.93
N PHE A 393 -12.67 17.83 -21.70
CA PHE A 393 -12.66 17.90 -23.15
C PHE A 393 -14.04 17.57 -23.74
N THR A 394 -14.75 16.57 -23.19
CA THR A 394 -16.13 16.26 -23.57
C THR A 394 -17.05 17.46 -23.35
N ASP A 395 -16.92 18.15 -22.21
CA ASP A 395 -17.71 19.35 -21.91
C ASP A 395 -17.42 20.47 -22.92
N SER A 396 -16.15 20.69 -23.25
CA SER A 396 -15.74 21.67 -24.26
C SER A 396 -16.29 21.35 -25.65
N LEU A 397 -16.35 20.06 -26.02
CA LEU A 397 -16.98 19.62 -27.27
C LEU A 397 -18.49 19.91 -27.26
N ASN A 398 -19.18 19.66 -26.16
CA ASN A 398 -20.60 19.96 -26.02
C ASN A 398 -20.88 21.47 -26.17
N GLU A 399 -20.03 22.33 -25.58
CA GLU A 399 -20.12 23.79 -25.77
C GLU A 399 -19.91 24.20 -27.23
N LEU A 400 -18.95 23.58 -27.92
CA LEU A 400 -18.71 23.81 -29.35
C LEU A 400 -19.91 23.39 -30.20
N ASP A 401 -20.57 22.27 -29.88
CA ASP A 401 -21.80 21.83 -30.56
C ASP A 401 -22.92 22.85 -30.40
N MET A 402 -23.11 23.35 -29.17
CA MET A 402 -24.10 24.40 -28.88
C MET A 402 -23.78 25.70 -29.63
N ALA A 403 -22.52 26.14 -29.65
CA ALA A 403 -22.09 27.33 -30.38
C ALA A 403 -22.32 27.18 -31.89
N ARG A 404 -21.99 26.01 -32.46
CA ARG A 404 -22.27 25.68 -33.87
C ARG A 404 -23.77 25.77 -34.18
N ASN A 405 -24.61 25.18 -33.34
CA ASN A 405 -26.07 25.19 -33.54
C ASN A 405 -26.62 26.62 -33.52
N ARG A 406 -26.14 27.48 -32.61
CA ARG A 406 -26.51 28.91 -32.59
C ARG A 406 -26.13 29.63 -33.88
N ILE A 407 -24.91 29.41 -34.40
CA ILE A 407 -24.46 30.03 -35.65
C ILE A 407 -25.36 29.60 -36.81
N ARG A 408 -25.70 28.30 -36.88
CA ARG A 408 -26.59 27.75 -37.91
C ARG A 408 -28.01 28.34 -37.81
N ASP A 409 -28.54 28.49 -36.60
CA ASP A 409 -29.86 29.09 -36.38
C ASP A 409 -29.87 30.57 -36.75
N VAL A 410 -28.82 31.32 -36.42
CA VAL A 410 -28.66 32.73 -36.83
C VAL A 410 -28.59 32.86 -38.35
N ALA A 411 -27.80 32.01 -39.03
CA ALA A 411 -27.70 32.00 -40.48
C ALA A 411 -29.05 31.73 -41.14
N ARG A 412 -29.77 30.72 -40.65
CA ARG A 412 -31.09 30.33 -41.17
C ARG A 412 -32.15 31.40 -40.92
N ASN A 413 -32.14 32.04 -39.75
CA ASN A 413 -33.05 33.14 -39.44
C ASN A 413 -32.75 34.37 -40.31
N MET A 414 -31.47 34.67 -40.59
CA MET A 414 -31.09 35.73 -41.51
C MET A 414 -31.55 35.42 -42.94
N GLU A 415 -31.39 34.18 -43.41
CA GLU A 415 -31.84 33.71 -44.73
C GLU A 415 -33.36 33.85 -44.90
N VAL A 416 -34.15 33.36 -43.94
CA VAL A 416 -35.63 33.44 -43.97
C VAL A 416 -36.11 34.89 -43.88
N ASN A 417 -35.56 35.71 -42.97
CA ASN A 417 -35.95 37.11 -42.85
C ASN A 417 -35.56 37.93 -44.10
N TYR A 418 -34.48 37.54 -44.77
CA TYR A 418 -34.04 38.14 -46.02
C TYR A 418 -34.97 37.78 -47.18
N GLU A 419 -35.33 36.50 -47.35
CA GLU A 419 -36.30 36.07 -48.37
C GLU A 419 -37.66 36.75 -48.20
N VAL A 420 -38.14 36.89 -46.97
CA VAL A 420 -39.41 37.57 -46.67
C VAL A 420 -39.34 39.06 -47.03
N LYS A 421 -38.26 39.78 -46.68
CA LYS A 421 -38.09 41.20 -47.04
C LYS A 421 -37.91 41.43 -48.54
N ALA A 422 -37.22 40.53 -49.24
CA ALA A 422 -37.10 40.57 -50.69
C ALA A 422 -38.46 40.37 -51.39
N LEU A 423 -39.31 39.49 -50.85
CA LEU A 423 -40.68 39.27 -51.32
C LEU A 423 -41.64 40.43 -50.96
N GLU A 424 -41.44 41.11 -49.84
CA GLU A 424 -42.21 42.30 -49.45
C GLU A 424 -41.87 43.51 -50.33
N GLY A 425 -40.60 43.71 -50.69
CA GLY A 425 -40.19 44.73 -51.68
C GLY A 425 -40.82 44.51 -53.06
N LEU A 426 -41.03 43.26 -53.47
CA LEU A 426 -41.75 42.89 -54.70
C LEU A 426 -43.28 43.05 -54.61
N ARG A 427 -43.85 43.15 -53.41
CA ARG A 427 -45.29 43.31 -53.16
C ARG A 427 -45.72 44.75 -52.86
N GLY A 428 -44.76 45.68 -52.77
CA GLY A 428 -44.99 47.10 -52.47
C GLY A 428 -45.76 47.88 -53.54
N ASP A 429 -45.80 47.38 -54.79
CA ASP A 429 -46.67 47.94 -55.83
C ASP A 429 -48.00 47.18 -55.92
N GLY A 430 -49.01 47.77 -55.30
CA GLY A 430 -50.37 47.25 -55.25
C GLY A 430 -51.06 47.32 -56.62
N ILE A 431 -51.39 46.15 -57.16
CA ILE A 431 -52.41 46.01 -58.21
C ILE A 431 -53.80 45.86 -57.55
N ALA A 432 -54.72 46.78 -57.85
CA ALA A 432 -56.17 46.59 -57.73
C ALA A 432 -56.86 46.89 -59.09
N PRO A 433 -58.03 46.29 -59.41
CA PRO A 433 -58.39 45.95 -60.79
C PRO A 433 -59.42 46.87 -61.53
N ALA A 434 -59.27 46.91 -62.88
CA ALA A 434 -60.23 47.24 -63.99
C ALA A 434 -60.50 48.74 -64.37
N PRO A 435 -60.93 49.11 -65.64
CA PRO A 435 -61.28 48.32 -66.86
C PRO A 435 -60.52 48.76 -68.17
N PRO A 436 -60.77 48.16 -69.38
CA PRO A 436 -60.01 48.39 -70.63
C PRO A 436 -60.75 49.30 -71.66
N PRO A 437 -60.28 49.50 -72.92
CA PRO A 437 -58.95 49.85 -73.45
C PRO A 437 -58.99 51.07 -74.40
N GLU A 438 -57.87 51.79 -74.61
CA GLU A 438 -57.56 52.50 -75.87
C GLU A 438 -56.05 52.85 -75.90
N ALA A 439 -55.35 52.44 -76.97
CA ALA A 439 -53.88 52.46 -77.11
C ALA A 439 -53.36 53.75 -77.78
N PRO A 440 -52.03 53.99 -77.90
CA PRO A 440 -50.90 53.59 -77.06
C PRO A 440 -50.14 54.83 -76.51
N ALA A 441 -49.85 54.87 -75.19
CA ALA A 441 -48.92 55.81 -74.55
C ALA A 441 -47.47 55.33 -74.75
N GLU A 442 -46.53 56.17 -75.19
CA GLU A 442 -45.77 57.16 -74.40
C GLU A 442 -44.89 56.57 -73.30
N GLU A 443 -43.72 57.19 -73.15
CA GLU A 443 -42.49 56.73 -72.53
C GLU A 443 -42.55 56.49 -71.02
N SER A 444 -41.55 55.71 -70.58
CA SER A 444 -40.90 55.70 -69.25
C SER A 444 -41.73 55.30 -68.03
N GLU A 445 -41.42 54.14 -67.45
CA GLU A 445 -41.42 53.91 -65.98
C GLU A 445 -40.88 52.49 -65.70
N PHE A 446 -39.56 52.31 -65.73
CA PHE A 446 -38.82 51.18 -65.10
C PHE A 446 -37.34 51.58 -64.94
N GLU A 447 -37.08 52.66 -64.22
CA GLU A 447 -35.75 52.98 -63.67
C GLU A 447 -35.94 53.33 -62.19
N ASP A 448 -35.94 52.33 -61.31
CA ASP A 448 -35.83 52.59 -59.85
C ASP A 448 -35.30 51.36 -59.09
N PHE A 449 -34.16 50.83 -59.53
CA PHE A 449 -33.27 50.07 -58.65
C PHE A 449 -31.96 50.82 -58.55
N ASP A 450 -31.68 51.38 -57.37
CA ASP A 450 -30.38 52.00 -57.08
C ASP A 450 -29.30 50.92 -57.12
N THR A 451 -28.24 51.12 -57.92
CA THR A 451 -27.15 50.15 -58.09
C THR A 451 -26.43 49.85 -56.77
N LEU A 452 -26.46 50.80 -55.82
CA LEU A 452 -25.97 50.60 -54.45
C LEU A 452 -26.85 49.67 -53.61
N GLU A 453 -28.15 49.57 -53.87
CA GLU A 453 -29.03 48.65 -53.14
C GLU A 453 -28.77 47.21 -53.59
N LEU A 454 -28.66 46.96 -54.90
CA LEU A 454 -28.35 45.63 -55.46
C LEU A 454 -26.97 45.11 -55.01
N ASP A 455 -25.96 45.97 -54.87
CA ASP A 455 -24.65 45.60 -54.32
C ASP A 455 -24.73 45.23 -52.83
N ARG A 456 -25.48 46.00 -52.02
CA ARG A 456 -25.73 45.66 -50.60
C ARG A 456 -26.49 44.36 -50.41
N TYR A 457 -27.46 44.07 -51.29
CA TYR A 457 -28.20 42.81 -51.31
C TYR A 457 -27.29 41.61 -51.67
N SER A 458 -26.33 41.83 -52.57
CA SER A 458 -25.35 40.80 -52.97
C SER A 458 -24.32 40.50 -51.88
N GLU A 459 -23.82 41.53 -51.17
CA GLU A 459 -22.87 41.37 -50.05
C GLU A 459 -23.48 40.56 -48.89
N LEU A 460 -24.73 40.84 -48.50
CA LEU A 460 -25.42 40.13 -47.42
C LEU A 460 -25.66 38.66 -47.74
N SER A 461 -26.06 38.35 -48.97
CA SER A 461 -26.23 36.97 -49.44
C SER A 461 -24.92 36.17 -49.38
N LEU A 462 -23.81 36.81 -49.72
CA LEU A 462 -22.48 36.20 -49.67
C LEU A 462 -22.01 35.95 -48.22
N ILE A 463 -22.35 36.86 -47.30
CA ILE A 463 -22.11 36.68 -45.85
C ILE A 463 -22.93 35.50 -45.30
N ILE A 464 -24.22 35.39 -45.61
CA ILE A 464 -25.06 34.27 -45.14
C ILE A 464 -24.52 32.93 -45.66
N ARG A 465 -24.11 32.87 -46.93
CA ARG A 465 -23.53 31.68 -47.53
C ARG A 465 -22.20 31.26 -46.88
N THR A 466 -21.28 32.21 -46.70
CA THR A 466 -20.00 31.96 -46.03
C THR A 466 -20.15 31.56 -44.56
N LEU A 467 -21.17 32.11 -43.86
CA LEU A 467 -21.49 31.74 -42.48
C LEU A 467 -22.08 30.32 -42.39
N ASN A 468 -22.93 29.93 -43.35
CA ASN A 468 -23.45 28.56 -43.47
C ASN A 468 -22.34 27.55 -43.82
N GLU A 469 -21.46 27.89 -44.76
CA GLU A 469 -20.28 27.06 -45.10
C GLU A 469 -19.36 26.89 -43.89
N SER A 470 -19.06 27.98 -43.17
CA SER A 470 -18.27 27.93 -41.92
C SER A 470 -18.93 27.07 -40.83
N ALA A 471 -20.27 27.13 -40.69
CA ALA A 471 -20.99 26.30 -39.73
C ALA A 471 -20.95 24.80 -40.08
N ILE A 472 -20.93 24.45 -41.38
CA ILE A 472 -20.77 23.07 -41.86
C ILE A 472 -19.33 22.59 -41.59
N ASP A 473 -18.33 23.42 -41.85
CA ASP A 473 -16.92 23.11 -41.59
C ASP A 473 -16.65 22.88 -40.09
N VAL A 474 -17.20 23.73 -39.23
CA VAL A 474 -17.17 23.54 -37.77
C VAL A 474 -17.87 22.24 -37.37
N GLY A 475 -18.98 21.88 -38.03
CA GLY A 475 -19.64 20.59 -37.84
C GLY A 475 -18.76 19.39 -38.20
N ALA A 476 -18.05 19.45 -39.32
CA ALA A 476 -17.14 18.38 -39.75
C ALA A 476 -15.89 18.26 -38.85
N ILE A 477 -15.42 19.38 -38.27
CA ILE A 477 -14.35 19.39 -37.26
C ILE A 477 -14.87 18.78 -35.96
N TYR A 478 -16.07 19.18 -35.51
CA TYR A 478 -16.71 18.63 -34.32
C TYR A 478 -16.83 17.10 -34.42
N SER A 479 -17.41 16.56 -35.50
CA SER A 479 -17.55 15.11 -35.66
C SER A 479 -16.20 14.37 -35.67
N ARG A 480 -15.15 14.98 -36.26
CA ARG A 480 -13.78 14.41 -36.21
C ARG A 480 -13.21 14.40 -34.79
N LEU A 481 -13.39 15.48 -34.04
CA LEU A 481 -12.94 15.57 -32.65
C LEU A 481 -13.70 14.60 -31.74
N THR A 482 -15.02 14.43 -31.93
CA THR A 482 -15.82 13.46 -31.18
C THR A 482 -15.39 12.02 -31.45
N ASN A 483 -15.10 11.67 -32.70
CA ASN A 483 -14.59 10.32 -33.04
C ASN A 483 -13.21 10.08 -32.42
N LEU A 484 -12.29 11.05 -32.57
CA LEU A 484 -10.94 10.97 -31.97
C LEU A 484 -11.02 10.84 -30.45
N HIS A 485 -11.92 11.58 -29.81
CA HIS A 485 -12.18 11.51 -28.38
C HIS A 485 -12.65 10.12 -27.96
N SER A 486 -13.63 9.55 -28.65
CA SER A 486 -14.14 8.20 -28.37
C SER A 486 -13.06 7.13 -28.53
N ASP A 487 -12.17 7.26 -29.51
CA ASP A 487 -11.04 6.34 -29.70
C ASP A 487 -10.03 6.46 -28.55
N VAL A 488 -9.68 7.69 -28.15
CA VAL A 488 -8.79 7.96 -27.01
C VAL A 488 -9.38 7.39 -25.72
N GLU A 489 -10.66 7.61 -25.46
CA GLU A 489 -11.38 7.08 -24.30
C GLU A 489 -11.36 5.54 -24.29
N GLY A 490 -11.53 4.90 -25.45
CA GLY A 490 -11.43 3.45 -25.61
C GLY A 490 -10.04 2.91 -25.31
N HIS A 491 -8.99 3.52 -25.86
CA HIS A 491 -7.59 3.15 -25.57
C HIS A 491 -7.25 3.30 -24.09
N PHE A 492 -7.75 4.37 -23.48
CA PHE A 492 -7.49 4.70 -22.10
C PHE A 492 -8.17 3.72 -21.13
N ASN A 493 -9.44 3.37 -21.41
CA ASN A 493 -10.13 2.32 -20.66
C ASN A 493 -9.38 0.98 -20.73
N ARG A 494 -8.85 0.62 -21.90
CA ARG A 494 -8.03 -0.59 -22.06
C ARG A 494 -6.72 -0.50 -21.27
N GLN A 495 -6.05 0.65 -21.28
CA GLN A 495 -4.84 0.89 -20.49
C GLN A 495 -5.13 0.76 -18.98
N ARG A 496 -6.26 1.29 -18.50
CA ARG A 496 -6.67 1.16 -17.10
C ARG A 496 -6.86 -0.29 -16.67
N VAL A 497 -7.50 -1.10 -17.53
CA VAL A 497 -7.65 -2.55 -17.27
C VAL A 497 -6.29 -3.23 -17.18
N LEU A 498 -5.36 -2.91 -18.09
CA LEU A 498 -4.00 -3.47 -18.07
C LEU A 498 -3.21 -3.02 -16.84
N LEU A 499 -3.34 -1.76 -16.41
CA LEU A 499 -2.70 -1.26 -15.19
C LEU A 499 -3.23 -1.96 -13.94
N SER A 500 -4.54 -2.19 -13.86
CA SER A 500 -5.15 -2.98 -12.77
C SER A 500 -4.65 -4.43 -12.79
N GLU A 501 -4.57 -5.06 -13.97
CA GLU A 501 -4.07 -6.43 -14.09
C GLU A 501 -2.58 -6.53 -13.70
N LEU A 502 -1.78 -5.51 -14.06
CA LEU A 502 -0.38 -5.42 -13.67
C LEU A 502 -0.25 -5.27 -12.15
N GLN A 503 -1.05 -4.38 -11.54
CA GLN A 503 -1.09 -4.23 -10.08
C GLN A 503 -1.46 -5.56 -9.40
N ASP A 504 -2.51 -6.24 -9.85
CA ASP A 504 -2.95 -7.52 -9.29
C ASP A 504 -1.85 -8.60 -9.38
N LYS A 505 -1.16 -8.70 -10.53
CA LYS A 505 -0.04 -9.63 -10.71
C LYS A 505 1.14 -9.27 -9.80
N MET A 506 1.46 -7.98 -9.63
CA MET A 506 2.52 -7.57 -8.69
C MET A 506 2.14 -7.85 -7.24
N MET A 507 0.87 -7.67 -6.88
CA MET A 507 0.37 -8.04 -5.55
C MET A 507 0.51 -9.55 -5.32
N GLN A 508 0.18 -10.40 -6.30
CA GLN A 508 0.37 -11.86 -6.19
C GLN A 508 1.81 -12.25 -5.88
N VAL A 509 2.80 -11.55 -6.45
CA VAL A 509 4.22 -11.80 -6.17
C VAL A 509 4.59 -11.47 -4.71
N ARG A 510 3.89 -10.52 -4.09
CA ARG A 510 4.09 -10.11 -2.69
C ARG A 510 3.32 -10.96 -1.67
N MET A 511 2.32 -11.71 -2.11
CA MET A 511 1.48 -12.50 -1.21
C MET A 511 2.28 -13.64 -0.56
N LEU A 512 2.00 -13.88 0.72
CA LEU A 512 2.58 -14.98 1.48
C LEU A 512 1.45 -15.87 2.04
N PRO A 513 1.57 -17.21 1.98
CA PRO A 513 0.58 -18.10 2.58
C PRO A 513 0.68 -18.10 4.10
N MET A 514 -0.45 -18.33 4.77
CA MET A 514 -0.55 -18.45 6.22
C MET A 514 0.32 -19.59 6.80
N SER A 515 0.63 -20.61 6.00
CA SER A 515 1.49 -21.74 6.38
C SER A 515 2.82 -21.31 6.98
N THR A 516 3.37 -20.18 6.54
CA THR A 516 4.61 -19.58 7.07
C THR A 516 4.53 -19.21 8.55
N LEU A 517 3.35 -18.78 9.03
CA LEU A 517 3.13 -18.46 10.44
C LEU A 517 2.68 -19.66 11.26
N SER A 518 2.18 -20.71 10.60
CA SER A 518 1.55 -21.86 11.26
C SER A 518 2.49 -22.57 12.25
N ASN A 519 3.78 -22.69 11.90
CA ASN A 519 4.80 -23.34 12.73
C ASN A 519 5.06 -22.56 14.02
N ARG A 520 5.22 -21.23 13.90
CA ARG A 520 5.43 -20.33 15.05
C ARG A 520 4.24 -20.34 16.02
N LEU A 521 3.01 -20.35 15.48
CA LEU A 521 1.79 -20.43 16.28
C LEU A 521 1.68 -21.77 17.02
N ARG A 522 1.94 -22.89 16.33
CA ARG A 522 1.97 -24.24 16.93
C ARG A 522 2.98 -24.33 18.07
N ARG A 523 4.21 -23.85 17.86
CA ARG A 523 5.26 -23.82 18.90
C ARG A 523 4.85 -23.03 20.13
N THR A 524 4.33 -21.82 19.93
CA THR A 524 3.88 -20.95 21.03
C THR A 524 2.77 -21.61 21.87
N VAL A 525 1.80 -22.25 21.22
CA VAL A 525 0.72 -22.96 21.93
C VAL A 525 1.28 -24.16 22.70
N ARG A 526 2.21 -24.94 22.12
CA ARG A 526 2.87 -26.07 22.82
C ARG A 526 3.64 -25.61 24.06
N GLU A 527 4.41 -24.53 23.96
CA GLU A 527 5.16 -23.96 25.08
C GLU A 527 4.22 -23.49 26.21
N VAL A 528 3.14 -22.77 25.87
CA VAL A 528 2.14 -22.32 26.85
C VAL A 528 1.40 -23.51 27.48
N SER A 529 1.07 -24.53 26.68
CA SER A 529 0.42 -25.77 27.13
C SER A 529 1.29 -26.52 28.14
N LYS A 530 2.59 -26.68 27.87
CA LYS A 530 3.57 -27.30 28.79
C LYS A 530 3.69 -26.51 30.09
N ARG A 531 3.82 -25.18 30.00
CA ARG A 531 3.99 -24.31 31.18
C ARG A 531 2.77 -24.32 32.12
N LEU A 532 1.56 -24.38 31.57
CA LEU A 532 0.32 -24.36 32.35
C LEU A 532 -0.21 -25.76 32.71
N GLY A 533 0.46 -26.83 32.26
CA GLY A 533 0.03 -28.21 32.52
C GLY A 533 -1.31 -28.59 31.86
N LYS A 534 -1.75 -27.86 30.84
CA LYS A 534 -3.00 -28.12 30.10
C LYS A 534 -2.71 -28.97 28.87
N LYS A 535 -3.65 -29.81 28.44
CA LYS A 535 -3.53 -30.60 27.19
C LYS A 535 -4.34 -29.92 26.08
N ILE A 536 -3.66 -29.25 25.15
CA ILE A 536 -4.27 -28.44 24.10
C ILE A 536 -3.85 -28.98 22.72
N ARG A 537 -4.81 -29.16 21.81
CA ARG A 537 -4.60 -29.45 20.39
C ARG A 537 -4.94 -28.22 19.56
N LEU A 538 -3.98 -27.71 18.80
CA LEU A 538 -4.20 -26.63 17.84
C LEU A 538 -4.52 -27.22 16.46
N THR A 539 -5.67 -26.86 15.89
CA THR A 539 -6.07 -27.19 14.52
C THR A 539 -6.09 -25.90 13.71
N ILE A 540 -5.29 -25.85 12.65
CA ILE A 540 -5.25 -24.72 11.72
C ILE A 540 -5.94 -25.17 10.42
N VAL A 541 -6.87 -24.35 9.92
CA VAL A 541 -7.64 -24.60 8.69
C VAL A 541 -7.46 -23.39 7.77
N GLY A 542 -7.19 -23.61 6.48
CA GLY A 542 -6.91 -22.52 5.55
C GLY A 542 -5.46 -22.04 5.59
N GLU A 543 -4.49 -22.96 5.76
CA GLU A 543 -3.06 -22.62 5.74
C GLU A 543 -2.59 -22.10 4.37
N GLU A 544 -3.33 -22.43 3.32
CA GLU A 544 -3.15 -21.99 1.94
C GLU A 544 -3.63 -20.55 1.67
N ILE A 545 -4.30 -19.90 2.63
CA ILE A 545 -4.79 -18.54 2.43
C ILE A 545 -3.61 -17.57 2.34
N GLU A 546 -3.59 -16.82 1.24
CA GLU A 546 -2.57 -15.84 0.91
C GLU A 546 -2.99 -14.42 1.35
N LEU A 547 -2.04 -13.65 1.88
CA LEU A 547 -2.20 -12.27 2.32
C LEU A 547 -0.89 -11.51 2.13
N ASP A 548 -0.95 -10.18 2.09
CA ASP A 548 0.23 -9.31 2.06
C ASP A 548 1.16 -9.59 3.26
N ARG A 549 2.47 -9.77 2.98
CA ARG A 549 3.50 -9.98 4.00
C ARG A 549 3.46 -8.95 5.13
N MET A 550 3.27 -7.66 4.82
CA MET A 550 3.23 -6.60 5.84
C MET A 550 2.04 -6.78 6.79
N ILE A 551 0.92 -7.26 6.26
CA ILE A 551 -0.27 -7.55 7.04
C ILE A 551 -0.01 -8.78 7.92
N TRP A 552 0.66 -9.83 7.41
CA TRP A 552 1.05 -11.00 8.20
C TRP A 552 2.01 -10.66 9.35
N ASP A 553 3.04 -9.87 9.08
CA ASP A 553 4.02 -9.44 10.08
C ASP A 553 3.32 -8.68 11.21
N LYS A 554 2.40 -7.77 10.88
CA LYS A 554 1.59 -7.04 11.88
C LYS A 554 0.54 -7.92 12.59
N LEU A 555 -0.01 -8.94 11.94
CA LEU A 555 -1.01 -9.85 12.54
C LEU A 555 -0.43 -10.91 13.45
N THR A 556 0.86 -11.23 13.29
CA THR A 556 1.51 -12.31 14.03
C THR A 556 1.39 -12.11 15.55
N ASP A 557 1.69 -10.91 16.04
CA ASP A 557 1.61 -10.58 17.47
C ASP A 557 0.16 -10.63 18.01
N PRO A 558 -0.84 -9.97 17.38
CA PRO A 558 -2.26 -10.12 17.71
C PRO A 558 -2.76 -11.58 17.78
N LEU A 559 -2.42 -12.40 16.78
CA LEU A 559 -2.85 -13.81 16.74
C LEU A 559 -2.19 -14.62 17.86
N MET A 560 -0.89 -14.44 18.10
CA MET A 560 -0.21 -15.08 19.24
C MET A 560 -0.85 -14.68 20.57
N HIS A 561 -1.24 -13.42 20.72
CA HIS A 561 -1.91 -12.93 21.93
C HIS A 561 -3.28 -13.59 22.13
N LEU A 562 -4.11 -13.67 21.08
CA LEU A 562 -5.41 -14.34 21.13
C LEU A 562 -5.28 -15.84 21.46
N LEU A 563 -4.33 -16.54 20.84
CA LEU A 563 -4.07 -17.94 21.14
C LEU A 563 -3.57 -18.15 22.57
N ARG A 564 -2.72 -17.25 23.08
CA ARG A 564 -2.25 -17.28 24.47
C ARG A 564 -3.41 -17.07 25.45
N ASN A 565 -4.30 -16.12 25.18
CA ASN A 565 -5.47 -15.86 26.03
C ASN A 565 -6.43 -17.05 26.03
N ALA A 566 -6.63 -17.69 24.88
CA ALA A 566 -7.41 -18.91 24.78
C ALA A 566 -6.78 -20.05 25.60
N ALA A 567 -5.46 -20.22 25.56
CA ALA A 567 -4.75 -21.24 26.33
C ALA A 567 -4.68 -20.95 27.85
N ASP A 568 -4.47 -19.69 28.25
CA ASP A 568 -4.31 -19.28 29.65
C ASP A 568 -5.65 -19.17 30.38
N HIS A 569 -6.63 -18.48 29.78
CA HIS A 569 -7.90 -18.15 30.43
C HIS A 569 -9.10 -18.88 29.83
N GLY A 570 -9.10 -19.13 28.51
CA GLY A 570 -10.22 -19.83 27.85
C GLY A 570 -10.31 -21.28 28.28
N ILE A 571 -9.22 -22.03 28.11
CA ILE A 571 -9.19 -23.48 28.32
C ILE A 571 -9.01 -23.82 29.81
N GLU A 572 -9.94 -24.61 30.32
CA GLU A 572 -9.95 -25.10 31.71
C GLU A 572 -8.94 -26.24 31.91
N PRO A 573 -8.45 -26.46 33.16
CA PRO A 573 -7.64 -27.63 33.50
C PRO A 573 -8.35 -28.96 33.18
N PRO A 574 -7.60 -30.04 32.91
CA PRO A 574 -8.17 -31.32 32.50
C PRO A 574 -9.10 -31.94 33.55
N GLU A 575 -8.89 -31.64 34.85
CA GLU A 575 -9.76 -32.08 35.94
C GLU A 575 -11.15 -31.40 35.86
N THR A 576 -11.19 -30.07 35.76
CA THR A 576 -12.43 -29.30 35.60
C THR A 576 -13.17 -29.64 34.31
N ARG A 577 -12.45 -29.96 33.22
CA ARG A 577 -13.09 -30.40 31.96
C ARG A 577 -13.81 -31.74 32.14
N ARG A 578 -13.25 -32.68 32.89
CA ARG A 578 -13.90 -33.97 33.19
C ARG A 578 -15.16 -33.78 34.02
N GLU A 579 -15.14 -32.90 35.02
CA GLU A 579 -16.31 -32.57 35.83
C GLU A 579 -17.46 -31.98 34.99
N LYS A 580 -17.11 -31.18 33.96
CA LYS A 580 -18.07 -30.58 33.02
C LYS A 580 -18.44 -31.49 31.83
N GLY A 581 -18.00 -32.74 31.81
CA GLY A 581 -18.29 -33.70 30.74
C GLY A 581 -17.64 -33.37 29.39
N LYS A 582 -16.60 -32.54 29.38
CA LYS A 582 -15.83 -32.16 28.18
C LYS A 582 -14.64 -33.11 27.97
N PRO A 583 -14.14 -33.26 26.72
CA PRO A 583 -12.93 -34.03 26.46
C PRO A 583 -11.73 -33.46 27.26
N PRO A 584 -10.84 -34.33 27.77
CA PRO A 584 -9.69 -33.91 28.58
C PRO A 584 -8.61 -33.17 27.78
N MET A 585 -8.63 -33.32 26.45
CA MET A 585 -7.79 -32.56 25.53
C MET A 585 -8.66 -31.48 24.88
N ALA A 586 -8.28 -30.22 25.11
CA ALA A 586 -8.99 -29.06 24.59
C ALA A 586 -8.63 -28.81 23.12
N THR A 587 -9.60 -28.34 22.34
CA THR A 587 -9.41 -28.00 20.92
C THR A 587 -9.40 -26.50 20.75
N LEU A 588 -8.31 -25.99 20.18
CA LEU A 588 -8.16 -24.61 19.75
C LEU A 588 -8.14 -24.61 18.22
N THR A 589 -9.07 -23.91 17.58
CA THR A 589 -9.20 -23.87 16.12
C THR A 589 -8.88 -22.48 15.61
N LEU A 590 -7.94 -22.39 14.68
CA LEU A 590 -7.63 -21.19 13.92
C LEU A 590 -8.02 -21.44 12.46
N SER A 591 -9.06 -20.78 11.96
CA SER A 591 -9.46 -20.90 10.57
C SER A 591 -9.28 -19.59 9.82
N ALA A 592 -8.63 -19.65 8.67
CA ALA A 592 -8.59 -18.54 7.71
C ALA A 592 -9.45 -18.92 6.50
N SER A 593 -10.23 -17.97 6.01
CA SER A 593 -11.01 -18.13 4.78
C SER A 593 -11.09 -16.81 4.04
N ARG A 594 -11.03 -16.86 2.72
CA ARG A 594 -11.26 -15.68 1.87
C ARG A 594 -12.75 -15.50 1.63
N GLU A 595 -13.28 -14.34 2.01
CA GLU A 595 -14.65 -13.91 1.75
C GLU A 595 -14.61 -12.63 0.89
N GLY A 596 -14.75 -12.79 -0.44
CA GLY A 596 -14.66 -11.67 -1.38
C GLY A 596 -13.26 -11.05 -1.45
N ASN A 597 -13.15 -9.74 -1.16
CA ASN A 597 -11.89 -8.99 -1.08
C ASN A 597 -11.34 -8.89 0.37
N GLN A 598 -11.85 -9.72 1.28
CA GLN A 598 -11.42 -9.75 2.67
C GLN A 598 -10.97 -11.16 3.05
N VAL A 599 -9.97 -11.22 3.92
CA VAL A 599 -9.56 -12.44 4.61
C VAL A 599 -10.19 -12.42 5.99
N VAL A 600 -10.93 -13.49 6.30
CA VAL A 600 -11.63 -13.69 7.57
C VAL A 600 -10.87 -14.75 8.36
N ILE A 601 -10.28 -14.33 9.47
CA ILE A 601 -9.53 -15.18 10.40
C ILE A 601 -10.39 -15.38 11.64
N ARG A 602 -10.68 -16.63 11.98
CA ARG A 602 -11.47 -17.01 13.15
C ARG A 602 -10.60 -17.78 14.13
N VAL A 603 -10.49 -17.28 15.35
CA VAL A 603 -9.83 -17.96 16.48
C VAL A 603 -10.93 -18.47 17.40
N SER A 604 -11.11 -19.78 17.52
CA SER A 604 -12.16 -20.41 18.35
C SER A 604 -11.57 -21.36 19.37
N ASP A 605 -12.00 -21.24 20.62
CA ASP A 605 -11.69 -22.18 21.70
C ASP A 605 -12.94 -22.94 22.18
N ASP A 606 -12.74 -24.12 22.77
CA ASP A 606 -13.78 -24.95 23.39
C ASP A 606 -13.81 -24.80 24.93
N GLY A 607 -13.40 -23.63 25.42
CA GLY A 607 -13.16 -23.33 26.83
C GLY A 607 -14.40 -23.00 27.66
N ALA A 608 -14.18 -22.24 28.74
CA ALA A 608 -15.22 -21.77 29.65
C ALA A 608 -16.06 -20.61 29.08
N GLY A 609 -15.56 -19.93 28.05
CA GLY A 609 -16.17 -18.70 27.53
C GLY A 609 -15.85 -17.47 28.40
N LEU A 610 -16.41 -16.32 28.05
CA LEU A 610 -16.27 -15.06 28.78
C LEU A 610 -17.19 -15.03 30.00
N ASP A 611 -16.64 -14.65 31.17
CA ASP A 611 -17.45 -14.41 32.37
C ASP A 611 -18.09 -13.01 32.32
N TYR A 612 -19.29 -12.95 31.75
CA TYR A 612 -20.07 -11.72 31.66
C TYR A 612 -20.39 -11.09 33.02
N LYS A 613 -20.45 -11.86 34.12
CA LYS A 613 -20.71 -11.30 35.45
C LYS A 613 -19.50 -10.50 35.95
N THR A 614 -18.30 -11.04 35.76
CA THR A 614 -17.06 -10.36 36.13
C THR A 614 -16.80 -9.15 35.24
N ILE A 615 -17.03 -9.27 33.92
CA ILE A 615 -16.93 -8.16 32.96
C ILE A 615 -17.88 -7.02 33.36
N ARG A 616 -19.15 -7.32 33.64
CA ARG A 616 -20.14 -6.32 34.06
C ARG A 616 -19.73 -5.60 35.34
N ARG A 617 -19.26 -6.34 36.36
CA ARG A 617 -18.79 -5.74 37.63
C ARG A 617 -17.57 -4.84 37.44
N LYS A 618 -16.62 -5.22 36.58
CA LYS A 618 -15.44 -4.40 36.28
C LYS A 618 -15.82 -3.16 35.44
N ALA A 619 -16.72 -3.30 34.47
CA ALA A 619 -17.24 -2.18 33.68
C ALA A 619 -17.99 -1.15 34.54
N MET A 620 -18.77 -1.60 35.53
CA MET A 620 -19.39 -0.70 36.52
C MET A 620 -18.35 0.03 37.38
N LYS A 621 -17.30 -0.66 37.85
CA LYS A 621 -16.22 -0.04 38.64
C LYS A 621 -15.42 1.00 37.83
N ALA A 622 -15.26 0.77 36.54
CA ALA A 622 -14.53 1.65 35.65
C ALA A 622 -15.40 2.80 35.07
N GLY A 623 -16.67 2.90 35.47
CA GLY A 623 -17.58 3.97 35.02
C GLY A 623 -18.12 3.82 33.60
N PHE A 624 -18.00 2.64 32.99
CA PHE A 624 -18.48 2.39 31.61
C PHE A 624 -19.96 1.97 31.55
N LEU A 625 -20.60 1.68 32.69
CA LEU A 625 -22.00 1.23 32.77
C LEU A 625 -22.69 1.80 34.01
N ASP A 626 -23.87 2.40 33.81
CA ASP A 626 -24.75 2.83 34.90
C ASP A 626 -25.51 1.67 35.56
N LYS A 627 -25.89 1.86 36.83
CA LYS A 627 -26.49 0.82 37.67
C LYS A 627 -27.87 0.34 37.18
N SER A 628 -28.56 1.09 36.31
CA SER A 628 -29.97 0.81 35.92
C SER A 628 -30.14 0.10 34.57
N THR A 629 -29.10 -0.01 33.73
CA THR A 629 -29.23 -0.52 32.37
C THR A 629 -29.13 -2.06 32.33
N LYS A 630 -30.15 -2.73 31.76
CA LYS A 630 -30.09 -4.15 31.37
C LYS A 630 -29.36 -4.26 30.04
N THR A 631 -28.02 -4.29 30.10
CA THR A 631 -27.14 -4.46 28.93
C THR A 631 -27.18 -5.91 28.44
N SER A 632 -27.29 -6.11 27.12
CA SER A 632 -27.28 -7.45 26.52
C SER A 632 -25.87 -8.07 26.52
N GLU A 633 -25.75 -9.40 26.48
CA GLU A 633 -24.44 -10.08 26.39
C GLU A 633 -23.63 -9.65 25.15
N LYS A 634 -24.33 -9.26 24.07
CA LYS A 634 -23.71 -8.74 22.83
C LYS A 634 -23.10 -7.36 23.01
N GLU A 635 -23.64 -6.52 23.89
CA GLU A 635 -23.10 -5.19 24.21
C GLU A 635 -21.97 -5.27 25.26
N LEU A 636 -21.95 -6.31 26.09
CA LEU A 636 -20.89 -6.52 27.09
C LEU A 636 -19.60 -7.07 26.48
N ALA A 637 -19.68 -7.85 25.41
CA ALA A 637 -18.51 -8.50 24.82
C ALA A 637 -17.49 -7.51 24.21
N PRO A 638 -17.87 -6.43 23.51
CA PRO A 638 -16.95 -5.42 22.98
C PRO A 638 -16.20 -4.61 24.05
N LEU A 639 -16.70 -4.57 25.29
CA LEU A 639 -16.06 -3.81 26.38
C LEU A 639 -14.67 -4.34 26.75
N ILE A 640 -14.36 -5.60 26.39
CA ILE A 640 -13.03 -6.18 26.62
C ILE A 640 -11.92 -5.46 25.86
N PHE A 641 -12.26 -4.72 24.79
CA PHE A 641 -11.31 -3.98 23.96
C PHE A 641 -11.08 -2.53 24.45
N LYS A 642 -11.70 -2.10 25.56
CA LYS A 642 -11.52 -0.74 26.08
C LYS A 642 -10.17 -0.60 26.79
N PRO A 643 -9.49 0.56 26.68
CA PRO A 643 -8.21 0.81 27.36
C PRO A 643 -8.34 0.59 28.88
N GLY A 644 -7.37 -0.12 29.46
CA GLY A 644 -7.36 -0.42 30.90
C GLY A 644 -8.33 -1.51 31.36
N PHE A 645 -9.07 -2.14 30.44
CA PHE A 645 -9.96 -3.27 30.74
C PHE A 645 -9.17 -4.59 30.77
N SER A 646 -8.37 -4.80 31.81
CA SER A 646 -7.69 -6.09 32.06
C SER A 646 -8.35 -6.83 33.22
N THR A 647 -8.52 -8.15 33.05
CA THR A 647 -9.10 -9.00 34.09
C THR A 647 -8.14 -9.29 35.25
N ARG A 648 -6.85 -8.94 35.16
CA ARG A 648 -5.87 -9.12 36.25
C ARG A 648 -5.83 -7.95 37.24
N ASP A 649 -5.78 -8.29 38.53
CA ASP A 649 -5.51 -7.35 39.64
C ASP A 649 -4.00 -7.31 39.99
N THR A 650 -3.15 -8.11 39.30
CA THR A 650 -1.69 -8.13 39.48
C THR A 650 -0.96 -8.15 38.13
N ILE A 651 -0.13 -7.14 37.90
CA ILE A 651 0.81 -7.09 36.77
C ILE A 651 1.87 -8.17 37.00
N SER A 652 1.87 -9.23 36.18
CA SER A 652 2.92 -10.25 36.27
C SER A 652 4.15 -9.80 35.46
N GLU A 653 5.34 -9.88 36.05
CA GLU A 653 6.65 -9.53 35.44
C GLU A 653 6.97 -10.31 34.14
N VAL A 654 6.20 -11.34 33.80
CA VAL A 654 6.41 -12.19 32.62
C VAL A 654 5.89 -11.56 31.30
N SER A 655 5.31 -10.36 31.35
CA SER A 655 4.82 -9.64 30.15
C SER A 655 5.55 -8.31 29.97
N GLY A 656 6.82 -8.37 29.57
CA GLY A 656 7.68 -7.21 29.33
C GLY A 656 7.24 -6.23 28.22
N ARG A 657 5.97 -6.22 27.80
CA ARG A 657 5.38 -5.18 26.92
C ARG A 657 3.92 -4.81 27.21
N GLY A 658 3.27 -5.34 28.25
CA GLY A 658 1.94 -4.86 28.66
C GLY A 658 0.88 -4.80 27.54
N VAL A 659 0.77 -5.83 26.71
CA VAL A 659 -0.15 -5.84 25.56
C VAL A 659 -1.53 -6.28 26.04
N GLY A 660 -2.47 -5.34 26.15
CA GLY A 660 -3.87 -5.61 26.42
C GLY A 660 -4.66 -5.92 25.14
N MET A 661 -5.94 -6.28 25.32
CA MET A 661 -6.87 -6.53 24.22
C MET A 661 -7.19 -5.25 23.42
N ASP A 662 -6.97 -4.08 24.02
CA ASP A 662 -6.96 -2.76 23.38
C ASP A 662 -5.88 -2.65 22.29
N VAL A 663 -4.65 -3.11 22.56
CA VAL A 663 -3.55 -3.11 21.59
C VAL A 663 -3.85 -4.06 20.42
N VAL A 664 -4.50 -5.20 20.69
CA VAL A 664 -4.93 -6.13 19.63
C VAL A 664 -5.93 -5.45 18.68
N ARG A 665 -6.91 -4.73 19.23
CA ARG A 665 -7.87 -3.97 18.43
C ARG A 665 -7.20 -2.86 17.64
N GLU A 666 -6.30 -2.10 18.26
CA GLU A 666 -5.57 -1.01 17.61
C GLU A 666 -4.75 -1.53 16.42
N ASN A 667 -3.97 -2.60 16.60
CA ASN A 667 -3.18 -3.19 15.53
C ASN A 667 -4.06 -3.69 14.37
N ILE A 668 -5.24 -4.25 14.65
CA ILE A 668 -6.18 -4.70 13.62
C ILE A 668 -6.82 -3.49 12.92
N HIS A 669 -7.11 -2.41 13.64
CA HIS A 669 -7.67 -1.19 13.09
C HIS A 669 -6.68 -0.42 12.21
N GLU A 670 -5.39 -0.38 12.59
CA GLU A 670 -4.31 0.14 11.73
C GLU A 670 -4.22 -0.59 10.39
N LEU A 671 -4.59 -1.87 10.36
CA LEU A 671 -4.67 -2.70 9.15
C LEU A 671 -5.99 -2.51 8.38
N LYS A 672 -6.83 -1.55 8.78
CA LYS A 672 -8.21 -1.34 8.28
C LYS A 672 -9.08 -2.58 8.43
N GLY A 673 -8.77 -3.41 9.42
CA GLY A 673 -9.51 -4.60 9.76
C GLY A 673 -10.53 -4.36 10.86
N THR A 674 -11.44 -5.30 11.04
CA THR A 674 -12.39 -5.31 12.16
C THR A 674 -12.25 -6.59 12.97
N VAL A 675 -12.43 -6.49 14.29
CA VAL A 675 -12.44 -7.63 15.19
C VAL A 675 -13.78 -7.72 15.92
N ARG A 676 -14.39 -8.90 15.91
CA ARG A 676 -15.61 -9.21 16.65
C ARG A 676 -15.39 -10.39 17.57
N VAL A 677 -16.04 -10.37 18.72
CA VAL A 677 -16.00 -11.47 19.70
C VAL A 677 -17.40 -12.03 19.89
N ALA A 678 -17.51 -13.35 19.88
CA ALA A 678 -18.71 -14.08 20.22
C ALA A 678 -18.34 -15.16 21.23
N SER A 679 -18.97 -15.15 22.41
CA SER A 679 -18.68 -16.13 23.45
C SER A 679 -19.95 -16.68 24.05
N ARG A 680 -19.96 -17.98 24.37
CA ARG A 680 -21.04 -18.63 25.10
C ARG A 680 -20.47 -19.31 26.34
N PRO A 681 -21.08 -19.12 27.53
CA PRO A 681 -20.63 -19.79 28.74
C PRO A 681 -20.55 -21.30 28.54
N ASP A 682 -19.47 -21.90 28.99
CA ASP A 682 -19.14 -23.33 28.89
C ASP A 682 -19.07 -23.92 27.47
N ARG A 683 -19.18 -23.11 26.40
CA ARG A 683 -18.96 -23.54 25.01
C ARG A 683 -17.76 -22.88 24.33
N GLY A 684 -17.10 -21.94 25.02
CA GLY A 684 -15.87 -21.28 24.57
C GLY A 684 -16.09 -19.91 23.92
N THR A 685 -15.02 -19.34 23.39
CA THR A 685 -14.99 -18.01 22.75
C THR A 685 -14.51 -18.10 21.31
N GLN A 686 -15.10 -17.29 20.44
CA GLN A 686 -14.70 -17.13 19.05
C GLN A 686 -14.41 -15.65 18.75
N PHE A 687 -13.18 -15.36 18.34
CA PHE A 687 -12.79 -14.08 17.76
C PHE A 687 -12.84 -14.19 16.24
N THR A 688 -13.46 -13.22 15.57
CA THR A 688 -13.52 -13.11 14.11
C THR A 688 -12.87 -11.81 13.69
N ILE A 689 -11.76 -11.91 12.98
CA ILE A 689 -10.98 -10.81 12.45
C ILE A 689 -11.23 -10.75 10.94
N ARG A 690 -11.57 -9.58 10.41
CA ARG A 690 -11.73 -9.35 8.97
C ARG A 690 -10.74 -8.31 8.52
N ILE A 691 -9.93 -8.61 7.51
CA ILE A 691 -8.88 -7.72 7.03
C ILE A 691 -8.94 -7.67 5.50
N PRO A 692 -8.77 -6.50 4.87
CA PRO A 692 -8.71 -6.40 3.42
C PRO A 692 -7.51 -7.19 2.85
N LEU A 693 -7.67 -7.75 1.66
CA LEU A 693 -6.60 -8.50 1.00
C LEU A 693 -5.39 -7.61 0.66
N THR A 694 -5.64 -6.33 0.34
CA THR A 694 -4.61 -5.36 -0.04
C THR A 694 -4.84 -4.02 0.67
N LEU A 695 -3.74 -3.32 0.98
CA LEU A 695 -3.78 -1.96 1.55
C LEU A 695 -3.63 -0.87 0.47
N ALA A 696 -3.26 -1.25 -0.76
CA ALA A 696 -2.84 -0.34 -1.82
C ALA A 696 -4.00 0.44 -2.46
N ALA A 697 -5.18 -0.15 -2.64
CA ALA A 697 -6.32 0.51 -3.26
C ALA A 697 -7.61 0.23 -2.48
N VAL A 698 -8.33 1.29 -2.11
CA VAL A 698 -9.62 1.21 -1.44
C VAL A 698 -10.62 2.01 -2.25
N ARG A 699 -11.82 1.46 -2.47
CA ARG A 699 -12.92 2.24 -3.02
C ARG A 699 -13.43 3.21 -1.97
N ALA A 700 -13.41 4.49 -2.30
CA ALA A 700 -13.87 5.55 -1.43
C ALA A 700 -14.92 6.41 -2.12
N LEU A 701 -15.78 7.00 -1.31
CA LEU A 701 -16.72 8.02 -1.72
C LEU A 701 -16.09 9.38 -1.46
N LEU A 702 -15.95 10.20 -2.50
CA LEU A 702 -15.45 11.56 -2.43
C LEU A 702 -16.64 12.54 -2.35
N PHE A 703 -16.56 13.47 -1.43
CA PHE A 703 -17.57 14.48 -1.16
C PHE A 703 -16.90 15.79 -0.71
N THR A 704 -17.65 16.89 -0.71
CA THR A 704 -17.16 18.20 -0.27
C THR A 704 -17.81 18.60 1.05
N VAL A 705 -17.00 19.25 1.90
CA VAL A 705 -17.46 19.97 3.09
C VAL A 705 -16.87 21.38 3.02
N GLY A 706 -17.73 22.38 2.90
CA GLY A 706 -17.39 23.71 2.40
C GLY A 706 -16.83 23.61 0.98
N GLU A 707 -15.65 24.19 0.77
CA GLU A 707 -14.91 24.13 -0.51
C GLU A 707 -13.87 22.99 -0.55
N ARG A 708 -13.76 22.18 0.52
CA ARG A 708 -12.68 21.19 0.65
C ARG A 708 -13.17 19.76 0.35
N PRO A 709 -12.45 19.00 -0.48
CA PRO A 709 -12.76 17.60 -0.74
C PRO A 709 -12.31 16.69 0.42
N PHE A 710 -13.15 15.72 0.74
CA PHE A 710 -12.91 14.64 1.71
C PHE A 710 -13.31 13.30 1.13
N ALA A 711 -12.78 12.22 1.69
CA ALA A 711 -13.12 10.86 1.30
C ALA A 711 -13.50 10.00 2.50
N VAL A 712 -14.37 9.02 2.29
CA VAL A 712 -14.68 7.94 3.25
C VAL A 712 -14.66 6.60 2.54
N ALA A 713 -14.24 5.53 3.22
CA ALA A 713 -14.25 4.20 2.63
C ALA A 713 -15.68 3.77 2.28
N LEU A 714 -15.89 3.29 1.05
CA LEU A 714 -17.23 2.90 0.57
C LEU A 714 -17.83 1.75 1.40
N THR A 715 -16.98 0.93 2.03
CA THR A 715 -17.40 -0.14 2.94
C THR A 715 -18.13 0.35 4.19
N GLU A 716 -17.92 1.61 4.58
CA GLU A 716 -18.59 2.25 5.72
C GLU A 716 -19.90 2.91 5.30
N VAL A 717 -20.06 3.19 4.00
CA VAL A 717 -21.25 3.84 3.43
C VAL A 717 -22.32 2.81 3.16
N ARG A 718 -23.45 2.97 3.84
CA ARG A 718 -24.63 2.14 3.62
C ARG A 718 -25.55 2.74 2.58
N GLU A 719 -25.85 4.03 2.71
CA GLU A 719 -26.81 4.72 1.86
C GLU A 719 -26.48 6.21 1.75
N ILE A 720 -26.75 6.78 0.58
CA ILE A 720 -26.64 8.23 0.30
C ILE A 720 -28.05 8.73 0.02
N LEU A 721 -28.54 9.62 0.87
CA LEU A 721 -29.91 10.13 0.80
C LEU A 721 -29.90 11.61 0.44
N ARG A 722 -30.77 11.99 -0.50
CA ARG A 722 -31.11 13.40 -0.72
C ARG A 722 -32.36 13.69 0.11
N ILE A 723 -32.32 14.71 0.98
CA ILE A 723 -33.47 15.02 1.81
C ILE A 723 -34.61 15.59 0.97
N GLU A 724 -35.72 14.87 1.00
CA GLU A 724 -37.01 15.28 0.49
C GLU A 724 -37.95 15.63 1.65
N PRO A 725 -39.03 16.41 1.43
CA PRO A 725 -39.95 16.84 2.49
C PRO A 725 -40.52 15.69 3.33
N GLU A 726 -40.70 14.51 2.72
CA GLU A 726 -41.29 13.30 3.32
C GLU A 726 -40.36 12.59 4.31
N ASN A 727 -39.04 12.72 4.09
CA ASN A 727 -38.00 12.05 4.89
C ASN A 727 -37.56 12.90 6.10
N ARG A 728 -37.97 14.17 6.13
CA ARG A 728 -37.67 15.12 7.20
C ARG A 728 -38.65 14.96 8.36
N ILE A 729 -38.13 14.68 9.56
CA ILE A 729 -38.95 14.72 10.78
C ILE A 729 -38.78 16.13 11.39
N PRO A 730 -39.87 16.90 11.57
CA PRO A 730 -39.82 18.17 12.29
C PRO A 730 -39.68 17.88 13.81
N HIS A 731 -38.45 17.66 14.27
CA HIS A 731 -38.12 17.53 15.70
C HIS A 731 -36.97 18.50 16.03
N PRO A 732 -36.91 19.10 17.24
CA PRO A 732 -35.85 20.04 17.67
C PRO A 732 -34.41 19.49 17.66
N ARG A 733 -34.21 18.21 17.31
CA ARG A 733 -32.90 17.59 17.10
C ARG A 733 -32.91 16.97 15.71
N ARG A 734 -32.35 17.69 14.73
CA ARG A 734 -32.13 17.32 13.31
C ARG A 734 -32.15 15.78 13.10
N ALA A 735 -33.26 15.23 12.63
CA ALA A 735 -33.44 13.78 12.46
C ALA A 735 -34.15 13.46 11.15
N ILE A 736 -33.79 12.32 10.54
CA ILE A 736 -34.38 11.79 9.31
C ILE A 736 -34.96 10.41 9.55
N ARG A 737 -36.00 10.08 8.79
CA ARG A 737 -36.55 8.71 8.74
C ARG A 737 -35.87 7.96 7.60
N VAL A 738 -35.19 6.86 7.92
CA VAL A 738 -34.60 5.95 6.94
C VAL A 738 -35.25 4.58 7.11
N GLY A 739 -36.17 4.25 6.20
CA GLY A 739 -37.04 3.08 6.35
C GLY A 739 -37.92 3.17 7.61
N ASN A 740 -37.75 2.20 8.53
CA ASN A 740 -38.49 2.13 9.80
C ASN A 740 -37.75 2.75 11.00
N GLU A 741 -36.54 3.30 10.80
CA GLU A 741 -35.70 3.83 11.87
C GLU A 741 -35.55 5.36 11.77
N ILE A 742 -35.40 6.01 12.92
CA ILE A 742 -35.18 7.45 13.04
C ILE A 742 -33.70 7.66 13.37
N LEU A 743 -32.97 8.31 12.47
CA LEU A 743 -31.54 8.60 12.63
C LEU A 743 -31.33 10.09 12.90
N ARG A 744 -30.47 10.40 13.87
CA ARG A 744 -30.03 11.78 14.14
C ARG A 744 -28.98 12.17 13.09
N VAL A 745 -29.18 13.32 12.45
CA VAL A 745 -28.26 13.88 11.48
C VAL A 745 -27.31 14.84 12.18
N ARG A 746 -26.00 14.59 12.09
CA ARG A 746 -24.93 15.48 12.54
C ARG A 746 -24.34 16.22 11.34
N SER A 747 -23.97 17.48 11.50
CA SER A 747 -23.30 18.22 10.43
C SER A 747 -21.81 17.90 10.42
N LEU A 748 -21.29 17.37 9.31
CA LEU A 748 -19.88 17.01 9.22
C LEU A 748 -18.98 18.26 9.27
N LYS A 749 -19.48 19.40 8.77
CA LYS A 749 -18.84 20.72 8.87
C LYS A 749 -18.51 21.10 10.31
N GLN A 750 -19.39 20.79 11.26
CA GLN A 750 -19.17 21.09 12.68
C GLN A 750 -18.18 20.14 13.33
N ILE A 751 -18.28 18.85 12.99
CA ILE A 751 -17.39 17.81 13.50
C ILE A 751 -15.93 18.09 13.07
N LEU A 752 -15.74 18.61 11.87
CA LEU A 752 -14.43 19.01 11.34
C LEU A 752 -13.96 20.40 11.80
N GLY A 753 -14.72 21.09 12.66
CA GLY A 753 -14.37 22.43 13.15
C GLY A 753 -14.44 23.53 12.08
N MET A 754 -15.18 23.30 10.99
CA MET A 754 -15.33 24.22 9.86
C MET A 754 -16.66 25.00 9.88
N GLY A 755 -17.50 24.76 10.89
CA GLY A 755 -18.77 25.47 11.09
C GLY A 755 -18.54 26.84 11.74
N ARG A 756 -19.38 27.82 11.40
CA ARG A 756 -19.49 29.07 12.18
C ARG A 756 -20.37 28.81 13.42
N ASP A 757 -20.14 29.55 14.50
CA ASP A 757 -21.02 29.54 15.68
C ASP A 757 -22.45 29.94 15.25
N GLY A 758 -23.37 28.96 15.21
CA GLY A 758 -24.74 29.14 14.72
C GLY A 758 -25.23 28.06 13.73
N ASP A 759 -24.33 27.36 13.03
CA ASP A 759 -24.67 26.31 12.04
C ASP A 759 -25.36 25.07 12.67
N GLY A 760 -25.43 24.99 14.01
CA GLY A 760 -25.93 23.82 14.75
C GLY A 760 -27.41 23.86 15.09
N ALA A 761 -28.02 25.05 15.02
CA ALA A 761 -29.40 25.27 15.45
C ALA A 761 -30.42 25.26 14.29
N SER A 762 -29.95 25.36 13.04
CA SER A 762 -30.85 25.39 11.88
C SER A 762 -31.30 24.00 11.44
N ALA A 763 -32.54 23.90 10.97
CA ALA A 763 -33.09 22.67 10.44
C ALA A 763 -32.36 22.24 9.16
N ILE A 764 -32.32 20.93 8.89
CA ILE A 764 -31.62 20.41 7.71
C ILE A 764 -32.25 21.02 6.44
N PRO A 765 -31.46 21.67 5.56
CA PRO A 765 -31.98 22.29 4.35
C PRO A 765 -32.64 21.26 3.43
N LEU A 766 -33.69 21.69 2.72
CA LEU A 766 -34.31 20.88 1.67
C LEU A 766 -33.28 20.60 0.57
N HIS A 767 -33.24 19.36 0.08
CA HIS A 767 -32.25 18.84 -0.86
C HIS A 767 -30.82 18.67 -0.34
N ALA A 768 -30.56 18.82 0.96
CA ALA A 768 -29.28 18.45 1.54
C ALA A 768 -28.94 16.98 1.28
N ILE A 769 -27.67 16.68 1.05
CA ILE A 769 -27.18 15.32 0.88
C ILE A 769 -26.75 14.80 2.25
N VAL A 770 -27.30 13.65 2.64
CA VAL A 770 -27.00 12.97 3.90
C VAL A 770 -26.38 11.62 3.61
N LEU A 771 -25.22 11.40 4.21
CA LEU A 771 -24.47 10.16 4.20
C LEU A 771 -24.87 9.31 5.41
N VAL A 772 -25.39 8.11 5.18
CA VAL A 772 -25.68 7.14 6.25
C VAL A 772 -24.53 6.13 6.33
N LEU A 773 -23.83 6.17 7.45
CA LEU A 773 -22.70 5.30 7.75
C LEU A 773 -23.09 4.22 8.76
N GLU A 774 -22.49 3.04 8.62
CA GLU A 774 -22.65 1.94 9.57
C GLU A 774 -21.32 1.65 10.26
N THR A 775 -21.27 1.86 11.58
CA THR A 775 -20.07 1.67 12.39
C THR A 775 -20.40 0.78 13.58
N ASP A 776 -19.73 -0.38 13.69
CA ASP A 776 -19.84 -1.31 14.83
C ASP A 776 -21.29 -1.66 15.26
N GLY A 777 -22.26 -1.56 14.34
CA GLY A 777 -23.68 -1.82 14.57
C GLY A 777 -24.53 -0.59 14.90
N ASN A 778 -23.91 0.59 15.06
CA ASN A 778 -24.58 1.87 15.17
C ASN A 778 -24.69 2.54 13.79
N ARG A 779 -25.84 3.16 13.52
CA ARG A 779 -26.09 3.90 12.29
C ARG A 779 -26.04 5.39 12.60
N GLU A 780 -25.21 6.09 11.87
CA GLU A 780 -25.07 7.54 12.01
C GLU A 780 -25.27 8.22 10.66
N ALA A 781 -25.90 9.39 10.69
CA ALA A 781 -26.22 10.16 9.51
C ALA A 781 -25.45 11.49 9.54
N PHE A 782 -24.74 11.81 8.46
CA PHE A 782 -23.91 13.00 8.34
C PHE A 782 -24.37 13.85 7.16
N GLU A 783 -24.60 15.13 7.40
CA GLU A 783 -24.84 16.10 6.32
C GLU A 783 -23.52 16.48 5.65
N ILE A 784 -23.54 16.48 4.31
CA ILE A 784 -22.44 16.90 3.43
C ILE A 784 -22.94 17.96 2.44
N ASP A 785 -22.04 18.83 1.95
CA ASP A 785 -22.40 19.95 1.08
C ASP A 785 -22.52 19.53 -0.39
N GLY A 786 -21.69 18.60 -0.84
CA GLY A 786 -21.70 18.12 -2.21
C GLY A 786 -21.13 16.72 -2.36
N LEU A 787 -21.59 15.99 -3.38
CA LEU A 787 -21.08 14.67 -3.72
C LEU A 787 -20.27 14.74 -5.01
N ILE A 788 -19.00 14.34 -4.95
CA ILE A 788 -18.13 14.27 -6.14
C ILE A 788 -18.34 12.92 -6.84
N GLY A 789 -18.37 11.82 -6.07
CA GLY A 789 -18.61 10.48 -6.59
C GLY A 789 -17.73 9.40 -5.97
N GLN A 790 -17.85 8.17 -6.45
CA GLN A 790 -17.03 7.04 -6.00
C GLN A 790 -15.75 6.91 -6.85
N ARG A 791 -14.60 6.68 -6.21
CA ARG A 791 -13.32 6.43 -6.89
C ARG A 791 -12.52 5.38 -6.15
N GLU A 792 -11.66 4.69 -6.90
CA GLU A 792 -10.63 3.83 -6.32
C GLU A 792 -9.43 4.71 -5.98
N ILE A 793 -9.07 4.74 -4.70
CA ILE A 793 -8.05 5.64 -4.18
C ILE A 793 -6.91 4.85 -3.54
N VAL A 794 -5.68 5.33 -3.74
CA VAL A 794 -4.50 4.82 -3.06
C VAL A 794 -4.33 5.56 -1.74
N ILE A 795 -4.28 4.80 -0.65
CA ILE A 795 -4.16 5.38 0.69
C ILE A 795 -2.68 5.51 1.04
N LYS A 796 -2.19 6.75 1.05
CA LYS A 796 -0.86 7.09 1.54
C LYS A 796 -0.91 7.37 3.04
N SER A 797 0.15 6.98 3.75
CA SER A 797 0.33 7.29 5.17
C SER A 797 0.46 8.81 5.35
N THR A 798 -0.10 9.35 6.42
CA THR A 798 0.02 10.78 6.78
C THR A 798 1.40 11.14 7.34
N GLY A 799 2.30 10.15 7.48
CA GLY A 799 3.64 10.33 8.04
C GLY A 799 3.65 10.41 9.57
N THR A 800 4.83 10.60 10.15
CA THR A 800 5.02 10.62 11.61
C THR A 800 4.43 11.86 12.29
N HIS A 801 4.42 12.99 11.60
CA HIS A 801 3.96 14.28 12.13
C HIS A 801 2.43 14.37 12.29
N LEU A 802 1.67 13.67 11.45
CA LEU A 802 0.21 13.68 11.45
C LEU A 802 -0.40 12.42 12.08
N ARG A 803 0.43 11.57 12.71
CA ARG A 803 -0.03 10.32 13.36
C ARG A 803 -1.02 10.56 14.49
N TYR A 804 -1.00 11.74 15.11
CA TYR A 804 -1.87 12.11 16.23
C TYR A 804 -3.12 12.90 15.81
N VAL A 805 -3.27 13.21 14.52
CA VAL A 805 -4.45 13.91 14.03
C VAL A 805 -5.60 12.93 13.96
N ARG A 806 -6.50 13.02 14.96
CA ARG A 806 -7.67 12.17 15.07
C ARG A 806 -8.62 12.36 13.91
N GLY A 807 -9.30 11.29 13.51
CA GLY A 807 -10.33 11.35 12.49
C GLY A 807 -9.83 11.31 11.06
N ILE A 808 -8.52 11.06 10.84
CA ILE A 808 -7.92 10.88 9.52
C ILE A 808 -7.28 9.49 9.47
N SER A 809 -7.85 8.60 8.65
CA SER A 809 -7.31 7.26 8.38
C SER A 809 -6.11 7.26 7.43
N GLY A 810 -5.94 8.34 6.66
CA GLY A 810 -4.92 8.44 5.63
C GLY A 810 -5.17 9.63 4.72
N VAL A 811 -4.30 9.80 3.73
CA VAL A 811 -4.48 10.78 2.65
C VAL A 811 -4.42 10.08 1.30
N THR A 812 -5.15 10.61 0.33
CA THR A 812 -5.02 10.21 -1.07
C THR A 812 -4.71 11.42 -1.93
N ILE A 813 -4.12 11.19 -3.09
CA ILE A 813 -3.86 12.23 -4.08
C ILE A 813 -4.80 11.94 -5.25
N ILE A 814 -5.65 12.90 -5.59
CA ILE A 814 -6.57 12.77 -6.72
C ILE A 814 -5.93 13.36 -7.98
N GLY A 815 -6.60 13.17 -9.12
CA GLY A 815 -6.03 13.46 -10.44
C GLY A 815 -5.54 14.89 -10.69
N ASP A 816 -6.09 15.88 -10.00
CA ASP A 816 -5.65 17.28 -10.06
C ASP A 816 -4.41 17.57 -9.17
N GLY A 817 -3.87 16.55 -8.51
CA GLY A 817 -2.73 16.65 -7.59
C GLY A 817 -3.12 17.12 -6.18
N SER A 818 -4.40 17.41 -5.92
CA SER A 818 -4.85 17.80 -4.59
C SER A 818 -4.86 16.61 -3.62
N VAL A 819 -4.53 16.91 -2.37
CA VAL A 819 -4.48 15.92 -1.28
C VAL A 819 -5.83 15.89 -0.58
N VAL A 820 -6.49 14.73 -0.65
CA VAL A 820 -7.81 14.48 -0.05
C VAL A 820 -7.64 13.63 1.21
N PRO A 821 -8.01 14.14 2.39
CA PRO A 821 -8.02 13.36 3.62
C PRO A 821 -9.11 12.29 3.60
N ILE A 822 -8.77 11.09 4.06
CA ILE A 822 -9.71 9.99 4.24
C ILE A 822 -10.16 10.00 5.69
N LEU A 823 -11.44 10.24 5.94
CA LEU A 823 -11.98 10.42 7.28
C LEU A 823 -12.19 9.08 8.01
N ASN A 824 -11.87 9.07 9.31
CA ASN A 824 -12.25 8.03 10.27
C ASN A 824 -13.42 8.54 11.11
N ILE A 825 -14.63 8.37 10.58
CA ILE A 825 -15.85 8.88 11.22
C ILE A 825 -16.10 8.30 12.63
N PRO A 826 -15.84 7.00 12.90
CA PRO A 826 -15.93 6.44 14.26
C PRO A 826 -15.10 7.18 15.31
N GLU A 827 -13.90 7.62 14.93
CA GLU A 827 -12.99 8.36 15.82
C GLU A 827 -13.47 9.79 16.06
N LEU A 828 -14.07 10.40 15.02
CA LEU A 828 -14.63 11.75 15.09
C LEU A 828 -15.89 11.84 15.96
N THR A 829 -16.69 10.78 16.06
CA THR A 829 -17.95 10.81 16.82
C THR A 829 -17.81 10.38 18.27
N GLY A 830 -16.75 9.64 18.62
CA GLY A 830 -16.48 9.16 19.97
C GLY A 830 -16.29 10.25 21.04
N ASP A 831 -15.88 11.46 20.66
CA ASP A 831 -15.74 12.61 21.58
C ASP A 831 -16.98 13.51 21.63
N ALA A 832 -17.80 13.54 20.57
CA ALA A 832 -19.06 14.27 20.59
C ALA A 832 -20.01 13.69 21.65
N ASP A 833 -20.01 12.37 21.85
CA ASP A 833 -20.76 11.75 22.94
C ASP A 833 -20.12 11.99 24.32
N ARG A 834 -18.81 12.26 24.44
CA ARG A 834 -18.18 12.64 25.72
C ARG A 834 -18.44 14.08 26.13
N LEU A 835 -18.53 14.99 25.17
CA LEU A 835 -18.95 16.38 25.39
C LEU A 835 -20.48 16.47 25.58
N SER A 836 -21.26 15.51 25.06
CA SER A 836 -22.72 15.42 25.24
C SER A 836 -23.16 14.61 26.46
N ALA A 837 -22.36 13.66 26.94
CA ALA A 837 -22.70 12.77 28.06
C ALA A 837 -22.71 13.47 29.44
N GLY A 838 -22.29 14.73 29.51
CA GLY A 838 -22.56 15.60 30.66
C GLY A 838 -23.97 16.21 30.68
N ALA A 839 -24.78 15.99 29.63
CA ALA A 839 -26.09 16.60 29.44
C ALA A 839 -27.19 15.58 29.09
N GLU A 840 -27.07 14.34 29.59
CA GLU A 840 -28.18 13.38 29.63
C GLU A 840 -28.64 13.18 31.08
N ASP A 841 -29.18 14.24 31.68
CA ASP A 841 -30.27 14.10 32.63
C ASP A 841 -30.91 15.48 32.86
N HIS A 842 -32.23 15.46 33.07
CA HIS A 842 -33.14 16.60 33.32
C HIS A 842 -33.77 17.25 32.07
N PHE A 843 -34.87 16.62 31.65
CA PHE A 843 -36.01 17.31 31.06
C PHE A 843 -36.61 18.29 32.08
N GLU A 844 -36.54 19.59 31.81
CA GLU A 844 -37.54 20.58 32.19
C GLU A 844 -37.30 21.86 31.38
N THR A 845 -38.37 22.38 30.76
CA THR A 845 -38.41 23.67 30.05
C THR A 845 -38.02 24.82 30.97
N PRO A 846 -37.32 25.85 30.44
CA PRO A 846 -38.01 27.13 30.31
C PRO A 846 -37.72 27.89 29.00
N GLU A 847 -38.80 28.46 28.45
CA GLU A 847 -38.79 29.70 27.68
C GLU A 847 -37.92 30.78 28.34
N ALA A 848 -37.00 31.40 27.58
CA ALA A 848 -36.88 32.86 27.43
C ALA A 848 -35.63 33.23 26.62
N ALA A 849 -35.88 33.87 25.47
CA ALA A 849 -35.17 35.00 24.86
C ALA A 849 -33.64 35.11 25.01
N ILE A 850 -32.92 34.90 23.88
CA ILE A 850 -31.98 35.88 23.30
C ILE A 850 -32.04 35.72 21.77
N SER A 851 -32.47 36.75 21.05
CA SER A 851 -32.32 36.83 19.59
C SER A 851 -30.91 37.32 19.26
N PRO A 852 -30.10 36.62 18.45
CA PRO A 852 -28.90 37.22 17.87
C PRO A 852 -29.31 38.11 16.70
N GLU A 853 -28.73 39.31 16.63
CA GLU A 853 -28.92 40.30 15.58
C GLU A 853 -28.72 39.65 14.19
N ARG A 854 -29.68 39.84 13.28
CA ARG A 854 -29.58 39.31 11.92
C ARG A 854 -28.47 40.06 11.17
N PRO A 855 -27.58 39.38 10.43
CA PRO A 855 -26.58 40.04 9.61
C PRO A 855 -27.25 40.90 8.53
N LEU A 856 -26.69 42.09 8.29
CA LEU A 856 -27.16 43.01 7.26
C LEU A 856 -27.02 42.36 5.87
N SER A 857 -28.10 42.38 5.08
CA SER A 857 -28.12 41.87 3.70
C SER A 857 -27.99 43.01 2.69
N ILE A 858 -27.04 42.92 1.75
CA ILE A 858 -26.71 43.94 0.77
C ILE A 858 -26.85 43.38 -0.64
N MET A 859 -27.66 44.03 -1.48
CA MET A 859 -27.83 43.66 -2.88
C MET A 859 -26.85 44.40 -3.79
N ILE A 860 -26.15 43.70 -4.66
CA ILE A 860 -25.17 44.22 -5.61
C ILE A 860 -25.73 44.03 -7.03
N VAL A 861 -25.95 45.13 -7.73
CA VAL A 861 -26.52 45.16 -9.09
C VAL A 861 -25.47 45.76 -10.02
N ASP A 862 -24.84 44.91 -10.84
CA ASP A 862 -23.77 45.28 -11.78
C ASP A 862 -23.80 44.27 -12.94
N ASP A 863 -23.47 44.67 -14.16
CA ASP A 863 -23.49 43.77 -15.33
C ASP A 863 -22.22 42.91 -15.45
N SER A 864 -21.11 43.38 -14.88
CA SER A 864 -19.83 42.69 -14.88
C SER A 864 -19.74 41.61 -13.80
N VAL A 865 -19.55 40.35 -14.24
CA VAL A 865 -19.35 39.19 -13.34
C VAL A 865 -18.16 39.41 -12.39
N SER A 866 -17.06 39.96 -12.91
CA SER A 866 -15.84 40.19 -12.15
C SER A 866 -16.02 41.25 -11.05
N ILE A 867 -16.78 42.32 -11.33
CA ILE A 867 -17.06 43.36 -10.34
C ILE A 867 -17.99 42.82 -9.25
N ARG A 868 -19.04 42.06 -9.63
CA ARG A 868 -19.93 41.42 -8.65
C ARG A 868 -19.15 40.51 -7.70
N GLN A 869 -18.24 39.69 -8.20
CA GLN A 869 -17.43 38.80 -7.36
C GLN A 869 -16.51 39.56 -6.39
N VAL A 870 -15.86 40.64 -6.86
CA VAL A 870 -14.98 41.46 -6.02
C VAL A 870 -15.76 42.17 -4.92
N VAL A 871 -16.90 42.78 -5.27
CA VAL A 871 -17.75 43.50 -4.30
C VAL A 871 -18.39 42.52 -3.30
N SER A 872 -18.88 41.36 -3.77
CA SER A 872 -19.42 40.31 -2.89
C SER A 872 -18.39 39.86 -1.87
N ARG A 873 -17.15 39.61 -2.30
CA ARG A 873 -16.06 39.21 -1.39
C ARG A 873 -15.79 40.27 -0.33
N LEU A 874 -15.71 41.54 -0.72
CA LEU A 874 -15.47 42.65 0.21
C LEU A 874 -16.58 42.76 1.28
N ILE A 875 -17.83 42.50 0.91
CA ILE A 875 -18.99 42.55 1.80
C ILE A 875 -19.07 41.33 2.71
N GLU A 876 -18.81 40.14 2.16
CA GLU A 876 -18.79 38.87 2.90
C GLU A 876 -17.64 38.82 3.91
N GLU A 877 -16.50 39.45 3.62
CA GLU A 877 -15.38 39.64 4.56
C GLU A 877 -15.77 40.47 5.80
N GLN A 878 -16.75 41.39 5.67
CA GLN A 878 -17.31 42.16 6.80
C GLN A 878 -18.43 41.42 7.55
N GLY A 879 -18.77 40.19 7.14
CA GLY A 879 -19.81 39.38 7.79
C GLY A 879 -21.25 39.72 7.36
N TRP A 880 -21.43 40.48 6.28
CA TRP A 880 -22.73 40.79 5.67
C TRP A 880 -23.10 39.77 4.59
N GLU A 881 -24.40 39.65 4.29
CA GLU A 881 -24.90 38.77 3.24
C GLU A 881 -24.95 39.51 1.90
N ALA A 882 -24.34 38.97 0.84
CA ALA A 882 -24.32 39.59 -0.48
C ALA A 882 -25.34 38.93 -1.43
N LEU A 883 -26.35 39.68 -1.87
CA LEU A 883 -27.29 39.26 -2.92
C LEU A 883 -26.85 39.86 -4.26
N THR A 884 -26.66 39.07 -5.31
CA THR A 884 -26.18 39.61 -6.60
C THR A 884 -27.27 39.62 -7.66
N ALA A 885 -27.31 40.66 -8.49
CA ALA A 885 -28.19 40.79 -9.65
C ALA A 885 -27.41 41.25 -10.88
N LYS A 886 -27.77 40.72 -12.05
CA LYS A 886 -27.02 40.95 -13.31
C LYS A 886 -27.45 42.21 -14.07
N ASP A 887 -28.66 42.70 -13.85
CA ASP A 887 -29.23 43.89 -14.48
C ASP A 887 -30.38 44.45 -13.60
N GLY A 888 -30.91 45.63 -13.94
CA GLY A 888 -32.01 46.24 -13.17
C GLY A 888 -33.32 45.44 -13.17
N ILE A 889 -33.57 44.60 -14.19
CA ILE A 889 -34.79 43.77 -14.25
C ILE A 889 -34.64 42.58 -13.31
N ASP A 890 -33.48 41.91 -13.32
CA ASP A 890 -33.12 40.81 -12.43
C ASP A 890 -33.13 41.26 -10.95
N ALA A 891 -32.71 42.50 -10.69
CA ALA A 891 -32.80 43.10 -9.36
C ALA A 891 -34.25 43.33 -8.91
N LEU A 892 -35.13 43.85 -9.78
CA LEU A 892 -36.56 44.03 -9.45
C LEU A 892 -37.29 42.70 -9.22
N GLU A 893 -36.90 41.64 -9.94
CA GLU A 893 -37.43 40.29 -9.73
C GLU A 893 -37.00 39.74 -8.36
N LYS A 894 -35.72 39.87 -8.02
CA LYS A 894 -35.16 39.42 -6.72
C LYS A 894 -35.66 40.21 -5.52
N LEU A 895 -36.02 41.49 -5.71
CA LEU A 895 -36.64 42.31 -4.67
C LEU A 895 -38.01 41.78 -4.23
N ARG A 896 -38.71 41.01 -5.08
CA ARG A 896 -39.99 40.37 -4.71
C ARG A 896 -39.81 39.17 -3.79
N ASP A 897 -38.67 38.47 -3.91
CA ASP A 897 -38.37 37.26 -3.14
C ASP A 897 -37.59 37.56 -1.85
N SER A 898 -36.84 38.67 -1.82
CA SER A 898 -35.98 39.06 -0.68
C SER A 898 -35.84 40.59 -0.58
N THR A 899 -35.96 41.13 0.65
CA THR A 899 -35.79 42.57 0.91
C THR A 899 -34.39 42.85 1.51
N PRO A 900 -33.45 43.41 0.73
CA PRO A 900 -32.12 43.74 1.22
C PRO A 900 -32.16 44.99 2.12
N GLY A 901 -31.23 45.07 3.06
CA GLY A 901 -31.03 46.25 3.91
C GLY A 901 -30.31 47.41 3.19
N LEU A 902 -29.58 47.15 2.10
CA LEU A 902 -28.92 48.18 1.28
C LEU A 902 -28.72 47.69 -0.17
N ILE A 903 -28.72 48.59 -1.15
CA ILE A 903 -28.48 48.25 -2.57
C ILE A 903 -27.28 49.04 -3.11
N LEU A 904 -26.35 48.33 -3.73
CA LEU A 904 -25.24 48.84 -4.52
C LEU A 904 -25.61 48.72 -6.00
N LEU A 905 -25.66 49.85 -6.70
CA LEU A 905 -26.25 49.91 -8.04
C LEU A 905 -25.29 50.56 -9.04
N ASP A 906 -24.90 49.83 -10.08
CA ASP A 906 -24.21 50.41 -11.21
C ASP A 906 -25.17 51.23 -12.10
N ILE A 907 -24.65 52.29 -12.71
CA ILE A 907 -25.44 53.19 -13.55
C ILE A 907 -25.58 52.66 -14.99
N GLU A 908 -24.53 52.07 -15.54
CA GLU A 908 -24.42 51.72 -16.96
C GLU A 908 -24.65 50.22 -17.19
N MET A 909 -25.91 49.78 -17.07
CA MET A 909 -26.30 48.37 -17.24
C MET A 909 -27.20 48.13 -18.46
N PRO A 910 -27.13 46.96 -19.12
CA PRO A 910 -28.00 46.60 -20.24
C PRO A 910 -29.44 46.33 -19.80
N ARG A 911 -30.40 46.46 -20.72
CA ARG A 911 -31.86 46.25 -20.57
C ARG A 911 -32.60 47.24 -19.66
N MET A 912 -32.04 47.62 -18.51
CA MET A 912 -32.56 48.66 -17.62
C MET A 912 -31.39 49.34 -16.90
N ASN A 913 -31.29 50.66 -17.03
CA ASN A 913 -30.18 51.41 -16.41
C ASN A 913 -30.44 51.69 -14.92
N GLY A 914 -29.39 52.07 -14.18
CA GLY A 914 -29.50 52.30 -12.74
C GLY A 914 -30.46 53.44 -12.35
N TYR A 915 -30.63 54.46 -13.20
CA TYR A 915 -31.58 55.55 -12.93
C TYR A 915 -33.04 55.10 -13.09
N GLU A 916 -33.33 54.29 -14.11
CA GLU A 916 -34.65 53.70 -14.36
C GLU A 916 -35.02 52.73 -13.24
N PHE A 917 -34.07 51.89 -12.81
CA PHE A 917 -34.26 51.00 -11.66
C PHE A 917 -34.57 51.79 -10.38
N LEU A 918 -33.78 52.82 -10.05
CA LEU A 918 -34.01 53.63 -8.85
C LEU A 918 -35.37 54.33 -8.89
N SER A 919 -35.78 54.87 -10.05
CA SER A 919 -37.09 55.51 -10.21
C SER A 919 -38.25 54.51 -10.09
N ALA A 920 -38.10 53.30 -10.65
CA ALA A 920 -39.09 52.23 -10.54
C ALA A 920 -39.24 51.77 -9.09
N MET A 921 -38.12 51.54 -8.40
CA MET A 921 -38.08 51.10 -7.00
C MET A 921 -38.70 52.15 -6.06
N ARG A 922 -38.42 53.45 -6.25
CA ARG A 922 -38.97 54.53 -5.41
C ARG A 922 -40.45 54.80 -5.65
N SER A 923 -41.02 54.31 -6.77
CA SER A 923 -42.45 54.40 -7.06
C SER A 923 -43.27 53.38 -6.28
N ASP A 924 -42.63 52.32 -5.78
CA ASP A 924 -43.26 51.28 -4.98
C ASP A 924 -43.13 51.61 -3.47
N PRO A 925 -44.25 51.71 -2.72
CA PRO A 925 -44.22 52.05 -1.30
C PRO A 925 -43.46 51.03 -0.43
N GLU A 926 -43.27 49.78 -0.87
CA GLU A 926 -42.60 48.73 -0.09
C GLU A 926 -41.06 48.85 -0.10
N TYR A 927 -40.48 49.33 -1.22
CA TYR A 927 -39.02 49.43 -1.40
C TYR A 927 -38.50 50.86 -1.28
N ARG A 928 -39.39 51.83 -1.03
CA ARG A 928 -39.08 53.26 -1.04
C ARG A 928 -38.06 53.67 0.00
N ASP A 929 -37.93 52.96 1.10
CA ASP A 929 -37.05 53.34 2.22
C ASP A 929 -35.68 52.65 2.20
N ILE A 930 -35.44 51.72 1.25
CA ILE A 930 -34.16 51.00 1.17
C ILE A 930 -33.05 51.96 0.71
N PRO A 931 -31.91 52.05 1.42
CA PRO A 931 -30.79 52.91 1.02
C PRO A 931 -30.11 52.37 -0.24
N VAL A 932 -29.82 53.27 -1.20
CA VAL A 932 -29.18 52.92 -2.48
C VAL A 932 -27.89 53.72 -2.65
N ILE A 933 -26.77 53.04 -2.86
CA ILE A 933 -25.48 53.63 -3.20
C ILE A 933 -25.22 53.41 -4.69
N MET A 934 -25.07 54.50 -5.44
CA MET A 934 -24.80 54.47 -6.87
C MET A 934 -23.29 54.37 -7.15
N LEU A 935 -22.90 53.46 -8.04
CA LEU A 935 -21.53 53.28 -8.51
C LEU A 935 -21.41 53.79 -9.96
N THR A 936 -20.37 54.57 -10.26
CA THR A 936 -20.12 55.07 -11.63
C THR A 936 -18.66 54.97 -12.05
N SER A 937 -18.42 54.78 -13.34
CA SER A 937 -17.10 54.86 -13.97
C SER A 937 -16.70 56.29 -14.41
N ARG A 938 -17.62 57.27 -14.35
CA ARG A 938 -17.41 58.65 -14.87
C ARG A 938 -17.68 59.73 -13.81
N ALA A 939 -16.66 60.54 -13.51
CA ALA A 939 -16.75 61.63 -12.54
C ALA A 939 -17.26 62.95 -13.16
N THR A 940 -18.56 63.06 -13.43
CA THR A 940 -19.21 64.32 -13.83
C THR A 940 -20.24 64.77 -12.79
N ALA A 941 -20.13 66.02 -12.31
CA ALA A 941 -21.01 66.58 -11.27
C ALA A 941 -22.52 66.45 -11.57
N LYS A 942 -22.88 66.45 -12.87
CA LYS A 942 -24.26 66.26 -13.35
C LYS A 942 -24.87 64.91 -12.97
N HIS A 943 -24.10 63.82 -12.90
CA HIS A 943 -24.62 62.50 -12.54
C HIS A 943 -24.90 62.39 -11.04
N ARG A 944 -24.06 63.02 -10.21
CA ARG A 944 -24.24 63.09 -8.76
C ARG A 944 -25.50 63.87 -8.37
N GLU A 945 -25.69 65.06 -8.95
CA GLU A 945 -26.90 65.88 -8.71
C GLU A 945 -28.18 65.16 -9.15
N LYS A 946 -28.13 64.48 -10.31
CA LYS A 946 -29.26 63.69 -10.81
C LYS A 946 -29.56 62.48 -9.92
N ALA A 947 -28.56 61.73 -9.46
CA ALA A 947 -28.74 60.59 -8.55
C ALA A 947 -29.33 61.01 -7.20
N LEU A 948 -28.89 62.13 -6.62
CA LEU A 948 -29.44 62.67 -5.37
C LEU A 948 -30.89 63.15 -5.56
N SER A 949 -31.20 63.81 -6.68
CA SER A 949 -32.58 64.24 -6.98
C SER A 949 -33.57 63.08 -7.14
N LEU A 950 -33.07 61.90 -7.50
CA LEU A 950 -33.84 60.65 -7.65
C LEU A 950 -33.89 59.81 -6.36
N GLY A 951 -33.25 60.26 -5.27
CA GLY A 951 -33.31 59.62 -3.96
C GLY A 951 -32.25 58.55 -3.70
N ALA A 952 -31.06 58.66 -4.29
CA ALA A 952 -29.90 57.85 -3.91
C ALA A 952 -29.33 58.29 -2.55
N SER A 953 -28.99 57.34 -1.69
CA SER A 953 -28.46 57.57 -0.34
C SER A 953 -26.94 57.78 -0.31
N GLY A 954 -26.23 57.28 -1.33
CA GLY A 954 -24.78 57.43 -1.48
C GLY A 954 -24.35 57.40 -2.94
N PHE A 955 -23.13 57.89 -3.21
CA PHE A 955 -22.56 57.93 -4.56
C PHE A 955 -21.05 57.71 -4.50
N MET A 956 -20.53 56.80 -5.33
CA MET A 956 -19.11 56.48 -5.39
C MET A 956 -18.59 56.29 -6.82
N VAL A 957 -17.35 56.72 -7.05
CA VAL A 957 -16.68 56.59 -8.35
C VAL A 957 -15.72 55.41 -8.33
N LYS A 958 -15.78 54.53 -9.33
CA LYS A 958 -14.86 53.41 -9.56
C LYS A 958 -13.55 53.95 -10.19
N PRO A 959 -12.35 53.55 -9.72
CA PRO A 959 -12.04 52.63 -8.63
C PRO A 959 -12.14 53.29 -7.25
N TYR A 960 -12.72 52.59 -6.28
CA TYR A 960 -12.97 53.10 -4.93
C TYR A 960 -11.98 52.55 -3.90
N ASN A 961 -11.76 53.32 -2.82
CA ASN A 961 -10.97 52.90 -1.67
C ASN A 961 -11.84 52.03 -0.74
N GLU A 962 -11.40 50.81 -0.44
CA GLU A 962 -12.13 49.81 0.36
C GLU A 962 -12.58 50.36 1.72
N ASN A 963 -11.73 51.14 2.41
CA ASN A 963 -12.05 51.70 3.72
C ASN A 963 -13.11 52.82 3.65
N GLU A 964 -13.10 53.64 2.59
CA GLU A 964 -14.13 54.67 2.39
C GLU A 964 -15.47 54.04 2.00
N PHE A 965 -15.43 52.95 1.22
CA PHE A 965 -16.61 52.20 0.82
C PHE A 965 -17.32 51.53 2.00
N ILE A 966 -16.58 50.84 2.87
CA ILE A 966 -17.15 50.19 4.06
C ILE A 966 -17.71 51.23 5.05
N ASN A 967 -17.00 52.33 5.28
CA ASN A 967 -17.48 53.41 6.17
C ASN A 967 -18.79 54.04 5.66
N LEU A 968 -18.94 54.21 4.34
CA LEU A 968 -20.17 54.73 3.75
C LEU A 968 -21.35 53.76 3.95
N ILE A 969 -21.11 52.45 3.84
CA ILE A 969 -22.14 51.43 4.10
C ILE A 969 -22.56 51.47 5.57
N LEU A 970 -21.61 51.47 6.51
CA LEU A 970 -21.88 51.54 7.95
C LEU A 970 -22.68 52.79 8.35
N THR A 971 -22.34 53.96 7.79
CA THR A 971 -23.05 55.22 8.07
C THR A 971 -24.52 55.20 7.62
N LEU A 972 -24.86 54.34 6.67
CA LEU A 972 -26.21 54.24 6.10
C LEU A 972 -27.02 53.09 6.71
N THR A 973 -26.43 52.25 7.56
CA THR A 973 -27.04 51.02 8.10
C THR A 973 -27.05 50.94 9.64
N GLU A 974 -26.40 51.89 10.32
CA GLU A 974 -26.66 52.29 11.72
C GLU A 974 -27.91 53.19 11.83
#